data_AF-A0A4P5WXU7-F1
#
_entry.id   AF-A0A4P5WXU7-F1
#
_cell.length_a   1.000
_cell.length_b   1.000
_cell.length_c   1.000
_cell.angle_alpha   90.00
_cell.angle_beta   90.00
_cell.angle_gamma   90.00
#
_symmetry.space_group_name_H-M   'P 1'
#
loop_
_entity.id
_entity.type
_entity.pdbx_description
1 polymer ?
#
loop_
_entity_poly.entity_id
_entity_poly.type
_entity_poly.pdbx_seq_one_letter_code
_entity_poly.pdbx_strand_id
1 'polypeptide(L)'
;MAYIGDVFNRASALKADDVKRQAAGQWQRILQSVCGLSAEQVRPGYRGPCPKCGGDDRFHPFADVAESGGLECRHCHSKETLPKCGDGLAAIQWLLRVPFTEALRAVAEELCGLPRSSSPAKSAAGGKTIHPTMDAAVGAVAWGLQQNHKLPERPKPANVWTYYNAAGAEVGAVVRWDLAEGKKEIRQLRVEGGGWVSSAMKEPRPLYGLPLVAAADPMQPVFVCEGEKSADAGQALNLCCITSSQGYGSAEKTDWGPLRERSVVIIPDNDEPGESYAADVARLCLAAGASSVAVLRLPTIWPDCPAKGDLADFSEAMDSQSADQLAAVLLSAAVEPVAAEAAEESVPVAVELFEIVDSAAFDAADLNQEFWIEGILAAGQPQLWAGPSKSLKTSLLVDQCLSLAAGVPFLGQYTVPEPKRVLLLSSESGNFTLQETARRICAAKGLNLAALGDHLQWGFRPPQLTDVNHLAALTEFIGQQKFDLVAIDPAYLSLAMDSAEAANQFAVGALLQRLTTLQAETGAVPVLAAHFRKFNAPGELPTLEHIAGAGFGQWARQWFLLNRQEPFNPDNPGLHKLLAAWGGSAGHCGGTAIHVTEGLREHGRYWDVQLQGLGQTFAEETDAKKVRQREKKLAAERKLEEQRRLQVLTAMKLFPDGATKTKIRQDAKLNSDSFEPIWTMLQQSQEVCPVVLKKTVGGKVKESEGWRLMQPEDRLKPTADQIPAASVEGGIVASAVEAKASEEQ
;
A
#
# COMPACT_ATOMS: atom_id res chain seq x y z
N MET A 1 -49.62 -14.96 15.74
CA MET A 1 -48.36 -14.52 15.11
C MET A 1 -48.36 -13.02 14.79
N ALA A 2 -48.95 -12.18 15.65
CA ALA A 2 -49.04 -10.72 15.46
C ALA A 2 -48.18 -9.93 16.46
N TYR A 3 -47.20 -10.58 17.11
CA TYR A 3 -46.39 -9.98 18.18
C TYR A 3 -44.89 -9.90 17.85
N ILE A 4 -44.48 -10.34 16.66
CA ILE A 4 -43.07 -10.34 16.22
C ILE A 4 -42.79 -9.23 15.19
N GLY A 5 -43.83 -8.69 14.53
CA GLY A 5 -43.70 -7.63 13.51
C GLY A 5 -43.48 -6.22 14.06
N ASP A 6 -43.75 -5.97 15.34
CA ASP A 6 -43.71 -4.61 15.90
C ASP A 6 -42.34 -4.22 16.48
N VAL A 7 -41.43 -5.18 16.66
CA VAL A 7 -40.06 -4.93 17.16
C VAL A 7 -39.09 -4.65 16.02
N PHE A 8 -39.29 -5.25 14.84
CA PHE A 8 -38.42 -5.03 13.68
C PHE A 8 -38.57 -3.65 13.03
N ASN A 9 -39.71 -2.97 13.22
CA ASN A 9 -39.95 -1.61 12.73
C ASN A 9 -39.29 -0.49 13.56
N ARG A 10 -38.57 -0.82 14.65
CA ARG A 10 -37.81 0.17 15.46
C ARG A 10 -36.30 0.17 15.20
N ALA A 11 -35.80 -0.66 14.30
CA ALA A 11 -34.37 -0.89 14.12
C ALA A 11 -33.63 0.11 13.19
N SER A 12 -34.26 1.22 12.80
CA SER A 12 -33.62 2.28 12.00
C SER A 12 -32.94 3.38 12.83
N ALA A 13 -32.75 3.21 14.14
CA ALA A 13 -32.00 4.16 14.97
C ALA A 13 -31.45 3.54 16.27
N LEU A 14 -30.54 2.56 16.18
CA LEU A 14 -29.75 2.16 17.36
C LEU A 14 -28.60 3.15 17.57
N LYS A 15 -28.83 4.18 18.38
CA LYS A 15 -27.75 5.07 18.83
C LYS A 15 -26.86 4.30 19.81
N ALA A 16 -25.54 4.37 19.62
CA ALA A 16 -24.57 3.66 20.46
C ALA A 16 -24.75 3.94 21.96
N ASP A 17 -25.12 5.18 22.30
CA ASP A 17 -25.36 5.58 23.69
C ASP A 17 -26.60 4.92 24.31
N ASP A 18 -27.61 4.60 23.50
CA ASP A 18 -28.81 3.91 23.99
C ASP A 18 -28.53 2.43 24.24
N VAL A 19 -27.70 1.80 23.40
CA VAL A 19 -27.24 0.41 23.61
C VAL A 19 -26.33 0.32 24.84
N LYS A 20 -25.37 1.26 24.99
CA LYS A 20 -24.51 1.32 26.19
C LYS A 20 -25.33 1.52 27.47
N ARG A 21 -26.37 2.38 27.42
CA ARG A 21 -27.26 2.62 28.56
C ARG A 21 -28.08 1.38 28.93
N GLN A 22 -28.52 0.60 27.95
CA GLN A 22 -29.27 -0.65 28.19
C GLN A 22 -28.37 -1.81 28.64
N ALA A 23 -27.11 -1.81 28.24
CA ALA A 23 -26.11 -2.80 28.63
C ALA A 23 -25.51 -2.56 30.02
N ALA A 24 -25.65 -1.34 30.57
CA ALA A 24 -25.20 -1.00 31.91
C ALA A 24 -25.82 -1.95 32.96
N GLY A 25 -25.00 -2.43 33.89
CA GLY A 25 -25.34 -3.47 34.86
C GLY A 25 -25.33 -4.91 34.31
N GLN A 26 -25.22 -5.12 33.00
CA GLN A 26 -25.28 -6.44 32.35
C GLN A 26 -24.00 -6.83 31.59
N TRP A 27 -23.00 -5.94 31.56
CA TRP A 27 -21.82 -6.14 30.72
C TRP A 27 -21.02 -7.39 31.04
N GLN A 28 -20.95 -7.82 32.30
CA GLN A 28 -20.28 -9.08 32.64
C GLN A 28 -20.97 -10.29 32.00
N ARG A 29 -22.30 -10.31 31.94
CA ARG A 29 -23.08 -11.35 31.26
C ARG A 29 -22.86 -11.28 29.75
N ILE A 30 -22.90 -10.05 29.20
CA ILE A 30 -22.74 -9.80 27.77
C ILE A 30 -21.34 -10.22 27.31
N LEU A 31 -20.28 -9.89 28.04
CA LEU A 31 -18.90 -10.24 27.68
C LEU A 31 -18.64 -11.75 27.78
N GLN A 32 -19.22 -12.44 28.78
CA GLN A 32 -19.19 -13.90 28.85
C GLN A 32 -19.93 -14.51 27.66
N SER A 33 -21.10 -13.95 27.33
CA SER A 33 -21.96 -14.44 26.25
C SER A 33 -21.33 -14.23 24.87
N VAL A 34 -20.97 -12.99 24.55
CA VAL A 34 -20.51 -12.53 23.24
C VAL A 34 -19.05 -12.88 23.00
N CYS A 35 -18.18 -12.74 24.00
CA CYS A 35 -16.73 -12.95 23.84
C CYS A 35 -16.24 -14.28 24.41
N GLY A 36 -17.10 -15.09 25.04
CA GLY A 36 -16.72 -16.37 25.62
C GLY A 36 -15.76 -16.27 26.82
N LEU A 37 -15.72 -15.12 27.50
CA LEU A 37 -14.91 -14.95 28.71
C LEU A 37 -15.48 -15.79 29.86
N SER A 38 -14.62 -16.23 30.79
CA SER A 38 -15.08 -16.89 32.02
C SER A 38 -15.65 -15.89 33.03
N ALA A 39 -16.49 -16.36 33.96
CA ALA A 39 -17.01 -15.54 35.05
C ALA A 39 -15.90 -14.90 35.91
N GLU A 40 -14.75 -15.57 36.01
CA GLU A 40 -13.58 -15.06 36.72
C GLU A 40 -12.89 -13.92 35.94
N GLN A 41 -12.76 -14.07 34.62
CA GLN A 41 -12.12 -13.09 33.74
C GLN A 41 -12.88 -11.77 33.62
N VAL A 42 -14.17 -11.73 33.95
CA VAL A 42 -14.97 -10.50 33.96
C VAL A 42 -15.22 -9.96 35.37
N ARG A 43 -14.56 -10.50 36.39
CA ARG A 43 -14.71 -10.05 37.78
C ARG A 43 -13.85 -8.81 38.06
N PRO A 44 -14.39 -7.76 38.71
CA PRO A 44 -13.58 -6.64 39.19
C PRO A 44 -12.42 -7.14 40.06
N GLY A 45 -11.21 -6.66 39.75
CA GLY A 45 -9.98 -7.06 40.47
C GLY A 45 -9.28 -8.31 39.93
N TYR A 46 -9.82 -8.97 38.89
CA TYR A 46 -9.12 -10.05 38.21
C TYR A 46 -7.79 -9.56 37.60
N ARG A 47 -6.73 -10.35 37.79
CA ARG A 47 -5.44 -10.20 37.10
C ARG A 47 -4.99 -11.56 36.61
N GLY A 48 -4.77 -11.68 35.31
CA GLY A 48 -4.42 -12.97 34.74
C GLY A 48 -3.99 -12.91 33.27
N PRO A 49 -3.92 -14.08 32.63
CA PRO A 49 -3.57 -14.19 31.22
C PRO A 49 -4.58 -13.48 30.33
N CYS A 50 -4.08 -12.77 29.31
CA CYS A 50 -4.96 -12.15 28.34
C CYS A 50 -5.56 -13.22 27.41
N PRO A 51 -6.89 -13.26 27.23
CA PRO A 51 -7.54 -14.22 26.35
C PRO A 51 -7.18 -14.03 24.86
N LYS A 52 -6.66 -12.85 24.48
CA LYS A 52 -6.28 -12.54 23.09
C LYS A 52 -4.79 -12.73 22.80
N CYS A 53 -3.89 -12.28 23.69
CA CYS A 53 -2.45 -12.28 23.45
C CYS A 53 -1.64 -13.13 24.44
N GLY A 54 -2.26 -13.77 25.43
CA GLY A 54 -1.59 -14.58 26.47
C GLY A 54 -0.95 -13.75 27.58
N GLY A 55 0.17 -14.22 28.16
CA GLY A 55 0.90 -13.62 29.30
C GLY A 55 0.38 -14.09 30.66
N ASP A 56 0.96 -13.64 31.77
CA ASP A 56 0.62 -14.18 33.10
C ASP A 56 -0.33 -13.29 33.93
N ASP A 57 -0.20 -11.95 33.88
CA ASP A 57 -0.89 -11.03 34.81
C ASP A 57 -1.40 -9.71 34.17
N ARG A 58 -1.43 -9.64 32.84
CA ARG A 58 -1.56 -8.37 32.10
C ARG A 58 -2.97 -7.98 31.69
N PHE A 59 -3.94 -8.87 31.86
CA PHE A 59 -5.34 -8.61 31.57
C PHE A 59 -6.11 -8.32 32.85
N HIS A 60 -6.88 -7.24 32.84
CA HIS A 60 -7.73 -6.86 33.95
C HIS A 60 -9.01 -6.16 33.48
N PRO A 61 -10.18 -6.54 34.01
CA PRO A 61 -11.40 -5.76 33.89
C PRO A 61 -11.31 -4.43 34.64
N PHE A 62 -12.11 -3.44 34.22
CA PHE A 62 -12.29 -2.23 34.99
C PHE A 62 -13.06 -2.50 36.30
N ALA A 63 -12.88 -1.62 37.28
CA ALA A 63 -13.58 -1.73 38.57
C ALA A 63 -15.11 -1.68 38.40
N ASP A 64 -15.56 -0.93 37.40
CA ASP A 64 -16.96 -0.75 37.01
C ASP A 64 -17.34 -1.63 35.80
N VAL A 65 -16.67 -2.75 35.54
CA VAL A 65 -16.91 -3.58 34.33
C VAL A 65 -18.36 -4.02 34.17
N ALA A 66 -19.14 -4.13 35.26
CA ALA A 66 -20.58 -4.40 35.18
C ALA A 66 -21.37 -3.27 34.49
N GLU A 67 -20.91 -2.02 34.66
CA GLU A 67 -21.53 -0.79 34.14
C GLU A 67 -20.91 -0.33 32.81
N SER A 68 -19.58 -0.37 32.70
CA SER A 68 -18.85 0.14 31.54
C SER A 68 -18.54 -0.94 30.50
N GLY A 69 -18.43 -2.20 30.91
CA GLY A 69 -17.88 -3.29 30.09
C GLY A 69 -16.40 -3.14 29.75
N GLY A 70 -15.70 -2.19 30.35
CA GLY A 70 -14.31 -1.89 30.04
C GLY A 70 -13.38 -3.05 30.43
N LEU A 71 -12.56 -3.46 29.47
CA LEU A 71 -11.48 -4.43 29.66
C LEU A 71 -10.16 -3.78 29.23
N GLU A 72 -9.08 -4.09 29.93
CA GLU A 72 -7.75 -3.60 29.57
C GLU A 72 -6.74 -4.74 29.54
N CYS A 73 -5.84 -4.65 28.57
CA CYS A 73 -4.63 -5.43 28.52
C CYS A 73 -3.46 -4.46 28.35
N ARG A 74 -2.55 -4.44 29.32
CA ARG A 74 -1.36 -3.55 29.32
C ARG A 74 -0.46 -3.67 28.08
N HIS A 75 -0.63 -4.74 27.29
CA HIS A 75 0.13 -4.97 26.06
C HIS A 75 -0.65 -4.71 24.77
N CYS A 76 -1.86 -5.27 24.64
CA CYS A 76 -2.59 -5.27 23.36
C CYS A 76 -3.96 -4.59 23.40
N HIS A 77 -4.36 -4.00 24.53
CA HIS A 77 -5.56 -3.18 24.67
C HIS A 77 -5.39 -2.16 25.79
N SER A 78 -4.60 -1.12 25.51
CA SER A 78 -4.33 -0.03 26.43
C SER A 78 -4.95 1.27 25.91
N LYS A 79 -4.79 2.35 26.68
CA LYS A 79 -5.25 3.71 26.31
C LYS A 79 -4.60 4.24 25.02
N GLU A 80 -3.49 3.63 24.59
CA GLU A 80 -2.74 3.98 23.38
C GLU A 80 -3.09 3.11 22.16
N THR A 81 -3.91 2.07 22.33
CA THR A 81 -4.35 1.18 21.24
C THR A 81 -5.68 1.63 20.60
N LEU A 82 -5.95 1.20 19.36
CA LEU A 82 -7.23 1.40 18.69
C LEU A 82 -7.95 0.05 18.45
N PRO A 83 -9.20 -0.12 18.89
CA PRO A 83 -10.00 0.81 19.71
C PRO A 83 -9.42 0.97 21.12
N LYS A 84 -9.59 2.16 21.73
CA LYS A 84 -9.07 2.48 23.06
C LYS A 84 -9.80 1.65 24.13
N CYS A 85 -9.08 1.15 25.14
CA CYS A 85 -9.72 0.49 26.28
C CYS A 85 -10.55 1.51 27.07
N GLY A 86 -11.88 1.41 26.97
CA GLY A 86 -12.78 2.42 27.54
C GLY A 86 -14.18 1.89 27.87
N ASP A 87 -14.75 1.07 26.99
CA ASP A 87 -16.09 0.51 27.19
C ASP A 87 -16.22 -0.91 26.61
N GLY A 88 -17.35 -1.54 26.88
CA GLY A 88 -17.67 -2.90 26.43
C GLY A 88 -17.75 -3.07 24.92
N LEU A 89 -18.08 -2.03 24.16
CA LEU A 89 -18.05 -2.10 22.68
C LEU A 89 -16.61 -2.15 22.19
N ALA A 90 -15.74 -1.30 22.72
CA ALA A 90 -14.31 -1.32 22.41
C ALA A 90 -13.68 -2.66 22.82
N ALA A 91 -14.09 -3.23 23.96
CA ALA A 91 -13.65 -4.54 24.42
C ALA A 91 -14.07 -5.67 23.45
N ILE A 92 -15.31 -5.67 22.94
CA ILE A 92 -15.81 -6.65 21.98
C ILE A 92 -15.12 -6.50 20.61
N GLN A 93 -14.99 -5.28 20.10
CA GLN A 93 -14.24 -4.99 18.88
C GLN A 93 -12.79 -5.50 18.99
N TRP A 94 -12.15 -5.26 20.14
CA TRP A 94 -10.80 -5.73 20.40
C TRP A 94 -10.74 -7.26 20.49
N LEU A 95 -11.59 -7.92 21.29
CA LEU A 95 -11.52 -9.37 21.48
C LEU A 95 -11.85 -10.15 20.20
N LEU A 96 -12.90 -9.75 19.48
CA LEU A 96 -13.40 -10.47 18.30
C LEU A 96 -12.82 -9.97 16.97
N ARG A 97 -12.07 -8.86 16.98
CA ARG A 97 -11.54 -8.19 15.76
C ARG A 97 -12.64 -7.78 14.77
N VAL A 98 -13.78 -7.33 15.29
CA VAL A 98 -14.94 -6.91 14.51
C VAL A 98 -15.07 -5.39 14.43
N PRO A 99 -15.64 -4.81 13.35
CA PRO A 99 -15.94 -3.39 13.28
C PRO A 99 -16.97 -2.96 14.34
N PHE A 100 -17.03 -1.65 14.62
CA PHE A 100 -17.89 -1.07 15.66
C PHE A 100 -19.37 -1.44 15.50
N THR A 101 -19.86 -1.48 14.26
CA THR A 101 -21.26 -1.81 13.93
C THR A 101 -21.62 -3.25 14.27
N GLU A 102 -20.68 -4.19 14.15
CA GLU A 102 -20.88 -5.59 14.48
C GLU A 102 -20.80 -5.83 15.99
N ALA A 103 -19.88 -5.15 16.69
CA ALA A 103 -19.87 -5.13 18.15
C ALA A 103 -21.18 -4.58 18.72
N LEU A 104 -21.70 -3.49 18.14
CA LEU A 104 -22.97 -2.89 18.54
C LEU A 104 -24.16 -3.84 18.32
N ARG A 105 -24.18 -4.55 17.19
CA ARG A 105 -25.21 -5.55 16.87
C ARG A 105 -25.15 -6.74 17.83
N ALA A 106 -23.97 -7.29 18.11
CA ALA A 106 -23.81 -8.42 19.02
C ALA A 106 -24.32 -8.11 20.44
N VAL A 107 -24.10 -6.88 20.93
CA VAL A 107 -24.66 -6.44 22.22
C VAL A 107 -26.18 -6.26 22.14
N ALA A 108 -26.69 -5.67 21.06
CA ALA A 108 -28.13 -5.50 20.87
C ALA A 108 -28.88 -6.85 20.78
N GLU A 109 -28.32 -7.82 20.07
CA GLU A 109 -28.88 -9.18 19.96
C GLU A 109 -28.91 -9.90 21.32
N GLU A 110 -27.84 -9.77 22.11
CA GLU A 110 -27.77 -10.34 23.46
C GLU A 110 -28.76 -9.69 24.44
N LEU A 111 -29.02 -8.38 24.29
CA LEU A 111 -30.01 -7.64 25.06
C LEU A 111 -31.45 -7.99 24.64
N CYS A 112 -31.68 -8.29 23.35
CA CYS A 112 -33.00 -8.61 22.79
C CYS A 112 -33.37 -10.10 22.85
N GLY A 113 -32.47 -10.99 23.29
CA GLY A 113 -32.76 -12.41 23.50
C GLY A 113 -33.01 -13.21 22.20
N LEU A 114 -32.41 -12.79 21.08
CA LEU A 114 -32.52 -13.49 19.80
C LEU A 114 -31.59 -14.73 19.80
N PRO A 115 -32.01 -15.89 19.24
CA PRO A 115 -31.17 -17.09 19.23
C PRO A 115 -29.90 -16.88 18.40
N ARG A 116 -28.75 -17.27 18.97
CA ARG A 116 -27.44 -17.17 18.32
C ARG A 116 -27.44 -17.98 17.02
N SER A 117 -27.12 -17.32 15.91
CA SER A 117 -26.72 -18.05 14.71
C SER A 117 -25.41 -18.79 15.01
N SER A 118 -25.40 -20.10 14.79
CA SER A 118 -24.17 -20.90 14.80
C SER A 118 -23.20 -20.30 13.77
N SER A 119 -21.93 -20.16 14.16
CA SER A 119 -20.88 -19.56 13.33
C SER A 119 -21.00 -20.00 11.86
N PRO A 120 -21.12 -19.06 10.91
CA PRO A 120 -20.87 -19.41 9.52
C PRO A 120 -19.36 -19.56 9.37
N ALA A 121 -18.94 -20.77 9.00
CA ALA A 121 -17.71 -20.93 8.25
C ALA A 121 -17.67 -19.88 7.13
N LYS A 122 -16.53 -19.21 6.99
CA LYS A 122 -16.15 -18.28 5.90
C LYS A 122 -17.22 -18.14 4.81
N SER A 123 -18.01 -17.07 4.85
CA SER A 123 -18.70 -16.57 3.66
C SER A 123 -18.27 -15.12 3.41
N ALA A 124 -17.83 -14.90 2.18
CA ALA A 124 -17.50 -13.60 1.63
C ALA A 124 -18.76 -12.72 1.50
N ALA A 125 -18.54 -11.40 1.56
CA ALA A 125 -19.38 -10.34 1.01
C ALA A 125 -20.76 -10.07 1.64
N GLY A 126 -21.12 -8.78 1.66
CA GLY A 126 -22.47 -8.33 1.97
C GLY A 126 -23.49 -9.01 1.05
N GLY A 127 -24.41 -9.77 1.64
CA GLY A 127 -25.55 -10.33 0.93
C GLY A 127 -26.53 -9.22 0.57
N LYS A 128 -26.82 -9.07 -0.72
CA LYS A 128 -27.86 -8.16 -1.22
C LYS A 128 -29.24 -8.75 -0.86
N THR A 129 -30.15 -7.92 -0.36
CA THR A 129 -31.53 -8.35 -0.04
C THR A 129 -32.22 -8.86 -1.30
N ILE A 130 -32.72 -10.10 -1.24
CA ILE A 130 -33.54 -10.70 -2.31
C ILE A 130 -35.00 -10.32 -2.05
N HIS A 131 -35.61 -9.63 -3.01
CA HIS A 131 -37.01 -9.25 -3.00
C HIS A 131 -37.83 -10.27 -3.80
N PRO A 132 -39.06 -10.62 -3.38
CA PRO A 132 -39.84 -11.65 -4.05
C PRO A 132 -40.31 -11.25 -5.47
N THR A 133 -40.46 -9.95 -5.75
CA THR A 133 -40.90 -9.43 -7.05
C THR A 133 -40.06 -8.24 -7.48
N MET A 134 -40.08 -7.96 -8.79
CA MET A 134 -39.42 -6.77 -9.35
C MET A 134 -39.96 -5.48 -8.72
N ASP A 135 -41.28 -5.35 -8.59
CA ASP A 135 -41.91 -4.19 -7.95
C ASP A 135 -41.46 -3.98 -6.51
N ALA A 136 -41.28 -5.06 -5.75
CA ALA A 136 -40.77 -4.99 -4.38
C ALA A 136 -39.30 -4.51 -4.35
N ALA A 137 -38.47 -4.96 -5.31
CA ALA A 137 -37.10 -4.49 -5.45
C ALA A 137 -37.04 -3.01 -5.87
N VAL A 138 -37.83 -2.61 -6.86
CA VAL A 138 -37.97 -1.21 -7.31
C VAL A 138 -38.40 -0.32 -6.16
N GLY A 139 -39.41 -0.73 -5.39
CA GLY A 139 -39.90 0.00 -4.22
C GLY A 139 -38.85 0.15 -3.13
N ALA A 140 -38.03 -0.89 -2.89
CA ALA A 140 -36.94 -0.83 -1.93
C ALA A 140 -35.80 0.10 -2.39
N VAL A 141 -35.45 0.08 -3.68
CA VAL A 141 -34.47 0.99 -4.27
C VAL A 141 -34.96 2.44 -4.20
N ALA A 142 -36.22 2.70 -4.57
CA ALA A 142 -36.83 4.03 -4.47
C ALA A 142 -36.83 4.55 -3.02
N TRP A 143 -37.16 3.69 -2.06
CA TRP A 143 -37.09 4.04 -0.64
C TRP A 143 -35.66 4.36 -0.19
N GLY A 144 -34.66 3.57 -0.60
CA GLY A 144 -33.25 3.83 -0.29
C GLY A 144 -32.73 5.14 -0.89
N LEU A 145 -33.12 5.47 -2.12
CA LEU A 145 -32.78 6.75 -2.76
C LEU A 145 -33.44 7.95 -2.07
N GLN A 146 -34.68 7.79 -1.58
CA GLN A 146 -35.37 8.81 -0.78
C GLN A 146 -34.64 9.08 0.55
N GLN A 147 -34.22 8.03 1.28
CA GLN A 147 -33.50 8.20 2.54
C GLN A 147 -32.16 8.95 2.38
N ASN A 148 -31.55 8.84 1.20
CA ASN A 148 -30.31 9.55 0.86
C ASN A 148 -30.55 10.96 0.28
N HIS A 149 -31.76 11.52 0.43
CA HIS A 149 -32.17 12.83 -0.12
C HIS A 149 -31.98 12.97 -1.64
N LYS A 150 -31.90 11.87 -2.39
CA LYS A 150 -31.78 11.89 -3.86
C LYS A 150 -33.13 11.98 -4.57
N LEU A 151 -34.21 11.56 -3.90
CA LEU A 151 -35.58 11.63 -4.40
C LEU A 151 -36.46 12.41 -3.41
N PRO A 152 -37.27 13.39 -3.87
CA PRO A 152 -38.01 14.30 -2.99
C PRO A 152 -39.19 13.64 -2.24
N GLU A 153 -39.89 12.68 -2.86
CA GLU A 153 -40.93 11.78 -2.28
C GLU A 153 -40.85 10.43 -3.01
N ARG A 154 -41.50 9.34 -2.55
CA ARG A 154 -41.48 8.00 -3.21
C ARG A 154 -41.99 8.10 -4.67
N PRO A 155 -41.14 8.32 -5.68
CA PRO A 155 -41.64 8.54 -7.02
C PRO A 155 -41.75 7.18 -7.70
N LYS A 156 -42.78 7.03 -8.51
CA LYS A 156 -42.80 5.91 -9.45
C LYS A 156 -41.58 6.05 -10.37
N PRO A 157 -40.91 4.96 -10.74
CA PRO A 157 -39.87 5.04 -11.77
C PRO A 157 -40.46 5.65 -13.03
N ALA A 158 -39.66 6.48 -13.71
CA ALA A 158 -40.03 7.04 -15.00
C ALA A 158 -40.14 5.93 -16.06
N ASN A 159 -39.25 4.93 -16.00
CA ASN A 159 -39.37 3.72 -16.79
C ASN A 159 -38.68 2.51 -16.15
N VAL A 160 -39.07 1.30 -16.57
CA VAL A 160 -38.47 0.01 -16.19
C VAL A 160 -38.29 -0.82 -17.46
N TRP A 161 -37.04 -1.09 -17.82
CA TRP A 161 -36.68 -1.91 -18.98
C TRP A 161 -36.27 -3.30 -18.55
N THR A 162 -37.07 -4.31 -18.90
CA THR A 162 -36.82 -5.70 -18.53
C THR A 162 -35.95 -6.40 -19.57
N TYR A 163 -34.94 -7.12 -19.10
CA TYR A 163 -34.03 -7.91 -19.92
C TYR A 163 -34.42 -9.38 -19.85
N TYR A 164 -34.39 -10.03 -21.02
CA TYR A 164 -34.76 -11.42 -21.20
C TYR A 164 -33.56 -12.21 -21.73
N ASN A 165 -33.47 -13.48 -21.34
CA ASN A 165 -32.53 -14.41 -21.98
C ASN A 165 -33.10 -14.96 -23.30
N ALA A 166 -32.31 -15.77 -24.01
CA ALA A 166 -32.72 -16.40 -25.27
C ALA A 166 -33.95 -17.33 -25.15
N ALA A 167 -34.27 -17.82 -23.95
CA ALA A 167 -35.47 -18.62 -23.68
C ALA A 167 -36.70 -17.76 -23.34
N GLY A 168 -36.58 -16.43 -23.35
CA GLY A 168 -37.67 -15.50 -23.02
C GLY A 168 -37.91 -15.32 -21.52
N ALA A 169 -37.02 -15.80 -20.65
CA ALA A 169 -37.16 -15.62 -19.21
C ALA A 169 -36.51 -14.30 -18.74
N GLU A 170 -37.15 -13.62 -17.80
CA GLU A 170 -36.64 -12.41 -17.17
C GLU A 170 -35.35 -12.69 -16.39
N VAL A 171 -34.31 -11.91 -16.64
CA VAL A 171 -32.99 -12.09 -16.01
C VAL A 171 -32.48 -10.83 -15.33
N GLY A 172 -33.01 -9.66 -15.71
CA GLY A 172 -32.73 -8.41 -15.03
C GLY A 172 -33.60 -7.27 -15.52
N ALA A 173 -33.41 -6.10 -14.93
CA ALA A 173 -34.11 -4.90 -15.32
C ALA A 173 -33.26 -3.66 -15.06
N VAL A 174 -33.44 -2.63 -15.88
CA VAL A 174 -32.87 -1.30 -15.68
C VAL A 174 -34.01 -0.35 -15.35
N VAL A 175 -33.86 0.36 -14.23
CA VAL A 175 -34.90 1.23 -13.66
C VAL A 175 -34.39 2.66 -13.65
N ARG A 176 -35.18 3.58 -14.18
CA ARG A 176 -34.84 5.00 -14.28
C ARG A 176 -35.81 5.85 -13.46
N TRP A 177 -35.26 6.82 -12.74
CA TRP A 177 -36.00 7.94 -12.16
C TRP A 177 -35.48 9.25 -12.75
N ASP A 178 -36.38 10.11 -13.21
CA ASP A 178 -36.06 11.47 -13.60
C ASP A 178 -36.12 12.39 -12.38
N LEU A 179 -35.09 13.22 -12.23
CA LEU A 179 -34.90 14.16 -11.12
C LEU A 179 -35.08 15.61 -11.62
N ALA A 180 -35.18 16.55 -10.69
CA ALA A 180 -35.20 17.97 -11.02
C ALA A 180 -33.94 18.40 -11.81
N GLU A 181 -34.06 19.49 -12.59
CA GLU A 181 -32.97 20.08 -13.39
C GLU A 181 -32.39 19.13 -14.46
N GLY A 182 -33.18 18.16 -14.95
CA GLY A 182 -32.75 17.25 -16.02
C GLY A 182 -31.77 16.16 -15.58
N LYS A 183 -31.57 15.96 -14.27
CA LYS A 183 -30.76 14.85 -13.74
C LYS A 183 -31.56 13.54 -13.79
N LYS A 184 -30.86 12.40 -13.87
CA LYS A 184 -31.47 11.06 -13.86
C LYS A 184 -30.73 10.14 -12.90
N GLU A 185 -31.44 9.21 -12.27
CA GLU A 185 -30.85 8.13 -11.48
C GLU A 185 -31.24 6.80 -12.11
N ILE A 186 -30.25 5.97 -12.43
CA ILE A 186 -30.44 4.67 -13.08
C ILE A 186 -29.92 3.57 -12.16
N ARG A 187 -30.70 2.50 -11.99
CA ARG A 187 -30.32 1.33 -11.18
C ARG A 187 -30.63 0.05 -11.91
N GLN A 188 -29.79 -0.95 -11.68
CA GLN A 188 -30.02 -2.30 -12.20
C GLN A 188 -30.56 -3.22 -11.11
N LEU A 189 -31.40 -4.12 -11.57
CA LEU A 189 -31.90 -5.27 -10.85
C LEU A 189 -31.51 -6.53 -11.63
N ARG A 190 -31.30 -7.64 -10.93
CA ARG A 190 -31.16 -8.96 -11.54
C ARG A 190 -31.99 -10.00 -10.81
N VAL A 191 -32.32 -11.07 -11.50
CA VAL A 191 -32.91 -12.26 -10.89
C VAL A 191 -31.83 -13.07 -10.19
N GLU A 192 -32.03 -13.37 -8.90
CA GLU A 192 -31.15 -14.19 -8.08
C GLU A 192 -31.93 -14.92 -6.98
N GLY A 193 -31.68 -16.22 -6.81
CA GLY A 193 -32.30 -17.02 -5.74
C GLY A 193 -33.83 -17.11 -5.81
N GLY A 194 -34.43 -17.00 -7.01
CA GLY A 194 -35.88 -16.99 -7.20
C GLY A 194 -36.58 -15.66 -6.90
N GLY A 195 -35.80 -14.60 -6.67
CA GLY A 195 -36.30 -13.24 -6.50
C GLY A 195 -35.41 -12.21 -7.21
N TRP A 196 -35.53 -10.95 -6.82
CA TRP A 196 -34.90 -9.79 -7.44
C TRP A 196 -33.95 -9.10 -6.46
N VAL A 197 -32.73 -8.81 -6.91
CA VAL A 197 -31.73 -8.08 -6.11
C VAL A 197 -31.30 -6.81 -6.83
N SER A 198 -31.00 -5.75 -6.07
CA SER A 198 -30.43 -4.53 -6.64
C SER A 198 -28.94 -4.71 -6.93
N SER A 199 -28.65 -5.10 -8.16
CA SER A 199 -27.30 -5.31 -8.67
C SER A 199 -27.29 -5.35 -10.18
N ALA A 200 -26.13 -5.06 -10.78
CA ALA A 200 -25.86 -5.38 -12.17
C ALA A 200 -26.11 -6.87 -12.47
N MET A 201 -26.60 -7.13 -13.69
CA MET A 201 -26.76 -8.47 -14.26
C MET A 201 -25.40 -9.18 -14.32
N LYS A 202 -25.43 -10.52 -14.30
CA LYS A 202 -24.22 -11.33 -14.42
C LYS A 202 -23.68 -11.23 -15.84
N GLU A 203 -22.37 -11.26 -15.96
CA GLU A 203 -21.67 -11.25 -17.24
C GLU A 203 -21.56 -12.68 -17.82
N PRO A 204 -21.64 -12.84 -19.15
CA PRO A 204 -21.93 -11.79 -20.12
C PRO A 204 -23.41 -11.36 -20.06
N ARG A 205 -23.65 -10.05 -20.15
CA ARG A 205 -24.97 -9.44 -19.96
C ARG A 205 -25.81 -9.60 -21.23
N PRO A 206 -27.11 -9.91 -21.11
CA PRO A 206 -27.99 -9.98 -22.27
C PRO A 206 -28.17 -8.59 -22.91
N LEU A 207 -28.46 -8.58 -24.23
CA LEU A 207 -28.91 -7.39 -24.95
C LEU A 207 -30.34 -7.03 -24.55
N TYR A 208 -30.63 -5.74 -24.42
CA TYR A 208 -32.00 -5.27 -24.35
C TYR A 208 -32.66 -5.49 -25.72
N GLY A 209 -33.86 -6.08 -25.75
CA GLY A 209 -34.52 -6.47 -27.00
C GLY A 209 -33.98 -7.78 -27.62
N LEU A 210 -33.25 -8.61 -26.88
CA LEU A 210 -32.77 -9.90 -27.39
C LEU A 210 -33.86 -10.80 -28.02
N PRO A 211 -35.06 -10.98 -27.43
CA PRO A 211 -36.14 -11.75 -28.07
C PRO A 211 -36.58 -11.16 -29.41
N LEU A 212 -36.48 -9.84 -29.58
CA LEU A 212 -36.79 -9.12 -30.81
C LEU A 212 -35.80 -9.49 -31.92
N VAL A 213 -34.51 -9.58 -31.61
CA VAL A 213 -33.48 -10.04 -32.57
C VAL A 213 -33.74 -11.48 -33.01
N ALA A 214 -34.14 -12.35 -32.07
CA ALA A 214 -34.41 -13.76 -32.35
C ALA A 214 -35.67 -13.97 -33.21
N ALA A 215 -36.66 -13.07 -33.10
CA ALA A 215 -37.91 -13.12 -33.86
C ALA A 215 -37.86 -12.37 -35.20
N ALA A 216 -36.92 -11.44 -35.36
CA ALA A 216 -36.78 -10.62 -36.56
C ALA A 216 -36.28 -11.44 -37.77
N ASP A 217 -36.65 -10.98 -38.96
CA ASP A 217 -36.14 -11.55 -40.21
C ASP A 217 -34.60 -11.40 -40.27
N PRO A 218 -33.84 -12.49 -40.51
CA PRO A 218 -32.39 -12.47 -40.71
C PRO A 218 -31.90 -11.48 -41.78
N MET A 219 -32.75 -11.09 -42.74
CA MET A 219 -32.44 -10.11 -43.78
C MET A 219 -32.62 -8.65 -43.33
N GLN A 220 -33.38 -8.38 -42.27
CA GLN A 220 -33.55 -7.02 -41.76
C GLN A 220 -32.35 -6.60 -40.91
N PRO A 221 -31.87 -5.35 -41.02
CA PRO A 221 -30.79 -4.85 -40.17
C PRO A 221 -31.25 -4.73 -38.72
N VAL A 222 -30.30 -4.96 -37.81
CA VAL A 222 -30.46 -4.74 -36.37
C VAL A 222 -29.87 -3.39 -36.03
N PHE A 223 -30.64 -2.53 -35.39
CA PHE A 223 -30.21 -1.19 -34.99
C PHE A 223 -29.72 -1.20 -33.54
N VAL A 224 -28.55 -0.62 -33.26
CA VAL A 224 -27.99 -0.54 -31.90
C VAL A 224 -27.95 0.92 -31.45
N CYS A 225 -28.66 1.22 -30.36
CA CYS A 225 -28.66 2.55 -29.73
C CYS A 225 -27.84 2.53 -28.44
N GLU A 226 -27.42 3.69 -27.91
CA GLU A 226 -26.64 3.77 -26.66
C GLU A 226 -27.43 3.39 -25.40
N GLY A 227 -28.73 3.69 -25.37
CA GLY A 227 -29.58 3.45 -24.19
C GLY A 227 -30.96 2.88 -24.50
N GLU A 228 -31.63 2.39 -23.45
CA GLU A 228 -32.90 1.68 -23.58
C GLU A 228 -34.05 2.58 -24.03
N LYS A 229 -34.06 3.87 -23.66
CA LYS A 229 -35.07 4.85 -24.14
C LYS A 229 -35.01 4.98 -25.67
N SER A 230 -33.80 5.11 -26.23
CA SER A 230 -33.56 5.24 -27.66
C SER A 230 -33.92 3.95 -28.40
N ALA A 231 -33.59 2.80 -27.81
CA ALA A 231 -33.98 1.50 -28.34
C ALA A 231 -35.52 1.33 -28.38
N ASP A 232 -36.23 1.69 -27.31
CA ASP A 232 -37.71 1.68 -27.27
C ASP A 232 -38.32 2.60 -28.34
N ALA A 233 -37.76 3.80 -28.50
CA ALA A 233 -38.23 4.74 -29.52
C ALA A 233 -38.10 4.14 -30.92
N GLY A 234 -36.98 3.48 -31.22
CA GLY A 234 -36.80 2.77 -32.49
C GLY A 234 -37.71 1.54 -32.65
N GLN A 235 -37.96 0.78 -31.58
CA GLN A 235 -38.92 -0.33 -31.61
C GLN A 235 -40.36 0.16 -31.88
N ALA A 236 -40.73 1.34 -31.36
CA ALA A 236 -42.02 1.97 -31.65
C ALA A 236 -42.16 2.40 -33.12
N LEU A 237 -41.04 2.54 -33.84
CA LEU A 237 -40.99 2.73 -35.29
C LEU A 237 -40.99 1.40 -36.07
N ASN A 238 -41.30 0.26 -35.42
CA ASN A 238 -41.25 -1.08 -36.02
C ASN A 238 -39.85 -1.51 -36.50
N LEU A 239 -38.78 -0.95 -35.94
CA LEU A 239 -37.40 -1.37 -36.23
C LEU A 239 -36.89 -2.39 -35.18
N CYS A 240 -35.97 -3.26 -35.60
CA CYS A 240 -35.28 -4.16 -34.69
C CYS A 240 -34.19 -3.41 -33.91
N CYS A 241 -34.59 -2.56 -32.95
CA CYS A 241 -33.68 -1.75 -32.14
C CYS A 241 -33.34 -2.42 -30.80
N ILE A 242 -32.05 -2.45 -30.47
CA ILE A 242 -31.49 -3.04 -29.25
C ILE A 242 -30.46 -2.11 -28.60
N THR A 243 -30.04 -2.44 -27.37
CA THR A 243 -28.92 -1.78 -26.72
C THR A 243 -28.19 -2.70 -25.73
N SER A 244 -26.96 -2.34 -25.37
CA SER A 244 -26.18 -2.95 -24.30
C SER A 244 -26.51 -2.36 -22.93
N SER A 245 -26.47 -3.17 -21.88
CA SER A 245 -26.73 -2.67 -20.52
C SER A 245 -25.60 -1.75 -20.02
N GLN A 246 -25.99 -0.57 -19.52
CA GLN A 246 -25.13 0.50 -19.00
C GLN A 246 -24.42 1.39 -20.04
N GLY A 247 -24.74 1.27 -21.34
CA GLY A 247 -24.24 2.18 -22.38
C GLY A 247 -22.71 2.33 -22.43
N TYR A 248 -22.25 3.56 -22.71
CA TYR A 248 -20.83 3.93 -22.80
C TYR A 248 -19.98 3.44 -21.61
N GLY A 249 -18.83 2.82 -21.91
CA GLY A 249 -17.89 2.28 -20.93
C GLY A 249 -18.29 0.91 -20.33
N SER A 250 -19.31 0.23 -20.86
CA SER A 250 -19.68 -1.13 -20.42
C SER A 250 -20.16 -2.06 -21.54
N ALA A 251 -20.07 -1.66 -22.80
CA ALA A 251 -20.49 -2.46 -23.96
C ALA A 251 -19.81 -3.84 -24.03
N GLU A 252 -18.54 -3.94 -23.63
CA GLU A 252 -17.74 -5.19 -23.59
C GLU A 252 -18.30 -6.27 -22.65
N LYS A 253 -19.14 -5.87 -21.68
CA LYS A 253 -19.73 -6.77 -20.69
C LYS A 253 -21.00 -7.44 -21.21
N THR A 254 -21.46 -7.04 -22.39
CA THR A 254 -22.65 -7.57 -23.07
C THR A 254 -22.29 -8.71 -24.02
N ASP A 255 -23.16 -9.71 -24.10
CA ASP A 255 -23.08 -10.77 -25.10
C ASP A 255 -23.55 -10.26 -26.46
N TRP A 256 -22.61 -10.06 -27.39
CA TRP A 256 -22.88 -9.66 -28.77
C TRP A 256 -23.05 -10.85 -29.72
N GLY A 257 -22.85 -12.09 -29.23
CA GLY A 257 -23.02 -13.32 -30.00
C GLY A 257 -24.36 -13.45 -30.74
N PRO A 258 -25.50 -12.96 -30.21
CA PRO A 258 -26.77 -12.95 -30.93
C PRO A 258 -26.80 -12.16 -32.24
N LEU A 259 -25.78 -11.33 -32.53
CA LEU A 259 -25.68 -10.55 -33.77
C LEU A 259 -24.85 -11.23 -34.86
N ARG A 260 -24.38 -12.45 -34.62
CA ARG A 260 -23.67 -13.25 -35.61
C ARG A 260 -24.47 -13.33 -36.91
N GLU A 261 -23.79 -13.09 -38.04
CA GLU A 261 -24.33 -13.08 -39.41
C GLU A 261 -25.40 -12.00 -39.68
N ARG A 262 -25.71 -11.12 -38.72
CA ARG A 262 -26.67 -10.01 -38.89
C ARG A 262 -25.98 -8.77 -39.47
N SER A 263 -26.74 -7.98 -40.22
CA SER A 263 -26.35 -6.61 -40.58
C SER A 263 -26.69 -5.67 -39.43
N VAL A 264 -25.72 -4.88 -38.98
CA VAL A 264 -25.86 -4.02 -37.80
C VAL A 264 -25.70 -2.55 -38.19
N VAL A 265 -26.63 -1.71 -37.74
CA VAL A 265 -26.57 -0.25 -37.90
C VAL A 265 -26.54 0.41 -36.53
N ILE A 266 -25.47 1.13 -36.23
CA ILE A 266 -25.29 1.79 -34.94
C ILE A 266 -25.79 3.23 -35.04
N ILE A 267 -26.65 3.64 -34.11
CA ILE A 267 -27.15 5.01 -33.98
C ILE A 267 -26.61 5.59 -32.66
N PRO A 268 -25.49 6.32 -32.69
CA PRO A 268 -24.94 6.97 -31.50
C PRO A 268 -25.78 8.19 -31.09
N ASP A 269 -25.70 8.54 -29.82
CA ASP A 269 -26.12 9.86 -29.34
C ASP A 269 -25.23 10.94 -30.00
N ASN A 270 -25.79 12.12 -30.28
CA ASN A 270 -25.07 13.20 -30.97
C ASN A 270 -24.09 13.96 -30.05
N ASP A 271 -23.10 13.25 -29.50
CA ASP A 271 -22.00 13.77 -28.70
C ASP A 271 -20.73 12.90 -28.74
N GLU A 272 -19.66 13.35 -28.07
CA GLU A 272 -18.35 12.67 -28.06
C GLU A 272 -18.36 11.29 -27.37
N PRO A 273 -19.04 11.09 -26.21
CA PRO A 273 -19.28 9.76 -25.66
C PRO A 273 -20.03 8.82 -26.62
N GLY A 274 -21.05 9.31 -27.34
CA GLY A 274 -21.80 8.53 -28.32
C GLY A 274 -20.93 8.03 -29.47
N GLU A 275 -20.02 8.86 -29.99
CA GLU A 275 -19.05 8.44 -31.01
C GLU A 275 -18.11 7.34 -30.50
N SER A 276 -17.66 7.46 -29.25
CA SER A 276 -16.81 6.45 -28.62
C SER A 276 -17.56 5.13 -28.41
N TYR A 277 -18.84 5.20 -27.99
CA TYR A 277 -19.71 4.04 -27.87
C TYR A 277 -19.91 3.34 -29.22
N ALA A 278 -20.12 4.09 -30.30
CA ALA A 278 -20.28 3.52 -31.63
C ALA A 278 -19.01 2.78 -32.11
N ALA A 279 -17.82 3.32 -31.84
CA ALA A 279 -16.57 2.65 -32.17
C ALA A 279 -16.41 1.33 -31.42
N ASP A 280 -16.70 1.31 -30.11
CA ASP A 280 -16.62 0.10 -29.28
C ASP A 280 -17.61 -0.97 -29.72
N VAL A 281 -18.88 -0.59 -29.93
CA VAL A 281 -19.93 -1.49 -30.40
C VAL A 281 -19.59 -2.03 -31.79
N ALA A 282 -19.07 -1.21 -32.69
CA ALA A 282 -18.71 -1.67 -34.02
C ALA A 282 -17.66 -2.77 -33.97
N ARG A 283 -16.60 -2.57 -33.17
CA ARG A 283 -15.56 -3.58 -32.95
C ARG A 283 -16.13 -4.86 -32.34
N LEU A 284 -17.01 -4.76 -31.34
CA LEU A 284 -17.60 -5.90 -30.65
C LEU A 284 -18.56 -6.70 -31.55
N CYS A 285 -19.37 -6.02 -32.37
CA CYS A 285 -20.25 -6.65 -33.35
C CYS A 285 -19.46 -7.38 -34.44
N LEU A 286 -18.41 -6.76 -34.97
CA LEU A 286 -17.51 -7.39 -35.95
C LEU A 286 -16.83 -8.63 -35.35
N ALA A 287 -16.30 -8.53 -34.13
CA ALA A 287 -15.68 -9.65 -33.42
C ALA A 287 -16.67 -10.79 -33.10
N ALA A 288 -17.95 -10.47 -32.89
CA ALA A 288 -19.02 -11.46 -32.71
C ALA A 288 -19.47 -12.12 -34.03
N GLY A 289 -18.97 -11.64 -35.18
CA GLY A 289 -19.24 -12.20 -36.49
C GLY A 289 -20.47 -11.59 -37.21
N ALA A 290 -20.81 -10.33 -36.93
CA ALA A 290 -21.80 -9.60 -37.72
C ALA A 290 -21.38 -9.55 -39.21
N SER A 291 -22.34 -9.65 -40.14
CA SER A 291 -22.07 -9.69 -41.58
C SER A 291 -21.71 -8.32 -42.16
N SER A 292 -22.19 -7.25 -41.53
CA SER A 292 -21.83 -5.87 -41.82
C SER A 292 -22.10 -4.99 -40.61
N VAL A 293 -21.31 -3.93 -40.45
CA VAL A 293 -21.53 -2.90 -39.45
C VAL A 293 -21.44 -1.53 -40.12
N ALA A 294 -22.42 -0.67 -39.87
CA ALA A 294 -22.45 0.70 -40.35
C ALA A 294 -22.89 1.66 -39.24
N VAL A 295 -22.52 2.93 -39.35
CA VAL A 295 -22.94 3.98 -38.42
C VAL A 295 -23.90 4.93 -39.11
N LEU A 296 -25.03 5.20 -38.46
CA LEU A 296 -26.02 6.19 -38.86
C LEU A 296 -26.03 7.34 -37.84
N ARG A 297 -25.40 8.46 -38.20
CA ARG A 297 -25.39 9.67 -37.38
C ARG A 297 -26.65 10.49 -37.63
N LEU A 298 -27.44 10.75 -36.59
CA LEU A 298 -28.71 11.49 -36.70
C LEU A 298 -28.59 12.84 -37.44
N PRO A 299 -27.52 13.65 -37.29
CA PRO A 299 -27.36 14.90 -38.04
C PRO A 299 -27.40 14.76 -39.58
N THR A 300 -27.15 13.56 -40.14
CA THR A 300 -27.20 13.34 -41.60
C THR A 300 -28.62 13.29 -42.14
N ILE A 301 -29.60 12.93 -41.30
CA ILE A 301 -31.03 12.85 -41.63
C ILE A 301 -31.88 13.89 -40.89
N TRP A 302 -31.31 14.51 -39.86
CA TRP A 302 -31.92 15.56 -39.05
C TRP A 302 -30.92 16.73 -38.86
N PRO A 303 -30.84 17.68 -39.82
CA PRO A 303 -29.84 18.75 -39.78
C PRO A 303 -29.91 19.64 -38.53
N ASP A 304 -31.12 19.81 -37.96
CA ASP A 304 -31.37 20.58 -36.73
C ASP A 304 -31.24 19.73 -35.45
N CYS A 305 -30.58 18.56 -35.53
CA CYS A 305 -30.37 17.68 -34.38
C CYS A 305 -29.62 18.43 -33.26
N PRO A 306 -30.17 18.52 -32.05
CA PRO A 306 -29.52 19.21 -30.94
C PRO A 306 -28.26 18.45 -30.49
N ALA A 307 -27.37 19.16 -29.80
CA ALA A 307 -26.26 18.51 -29.11
C ALA A 307 -26.80 17.51 -28.07
N LYS A 308 -26.25 16.29 -28.07
CA LYS A 308 -26.75 15.14 -27.29
C LYS A 308 -28.13 14.62 -27.71
N GLY A 309 -28.60 14.99 -28.89
CA GLY A 309 -29.83 14.44 -29.46
C GLY A 309 -29.68 12.93 -29.69
N ASP A 310 -30.69 12.18 -29.27
CA ASP A 310 -30.77 10.73 -29.44
C ASP A 310 -31.93 10.30 -30.37
N LEU A 311 -32.10 8.98 -30.59
CA LEU A 311 -33.17 8.47 -31.45
C LEU A 311 -34.58 8.75 -30.88
N ALA A 312 -34.71 8.88 -29.55
CA ALA A 312 -35.97 9.26 -28.94
C ALA A 312 -36.30 10.73 -29.24
N ASP A 313 -35.32 11.63 -29.15
CA ASP A 313 -35.49 13.04 -29.51
C ASP A 313 -35.83 13.21 -30.99
N PHE A 314 -35.23 12.40 -31.88
CA PHE A 314 -35.57 12.39 -33.31
C PHE A 314 -37.03 11.97 -33.54
N SER A 315 -37.48 10.90 -32.88
CA SER A 315 -38.86 10.42 -32.97
C SER A 315 -39.86 11.47 -32.48
N GLU A 316 -39.55 12.14 -31.35
CA GLU A 316 -40.36 13.22 -30.80
C GLU A 316 -40.39 14.46 -31.71
N ALA A 317 -39.26 14.85 -32.32
CA ALA A 317 -39.19 15.99 -33.24
C ALA A 317 -39.96 15.76 -34.55
N MET A 318 -40.13 14.50 -34.96
CA MET A 318 -40.76 14.12 -36.22
C MET A 318 -42.18 13.53 -36.05
N ASP A 319 -42.82 13.75 -34.88
CA ASP A 319 -44.14 13.20 -34.48
C ASP A 319 -45.30 13.48 -35.46
N SER A 320 -45.11 14.42 -36.41
CA SER A 320 -46.05 14.68 -37.50
C SER A 320 -46.06 13.63 -38.63
N GLN A 321 -45.07 12.73 -38.66
CA GLN A 321 -44.94 11.65 -39.66
C GLN A 321 -45.39 10.31 -39.06
N SER A 322 -45.85 9.38 -39.90
CA SER A 322 -46.19 8.04 -39.40
C SER A 322 -44.94 7.24 -39.03
N ALA A 323 -45.09 6.29 -38.11
CA ALA A 323 -44.01 5.38 -37.71
C ALA A 323 -43.34 4.69 -38.91
N ASP A 324 -44.14 4.23 -39.87
CA ASP A 324 -43.64 3.58 -41.10
C ASP A 324 -42.84 4.54 -42.00
N GLN A 325 -43.19 5.83 -42.02
CA GLN A 325 -42.44 6.85 -42.78
C GLN A 325 -41.07 7.09 -42.14
N LEU A 326 -41.01 7.19 -40.81
CA LEU A 326 -39.76 7.38 -40.08
C LEU A 326 -38.85 6.14 -40.16
N ALA A 327 -39.43 4.95 -40.08
CA ALA A 327 -38.73 3.69 -40.30
C ALA A 327 -38.12 3.63 -41.70
N ALA A 328 -38.88 4.02 -42.73
CA ALA A 328 -38.38 4.08 -44.10
C ALA A 328 -37.24 5.09 -44.26
N VAL A 329 -37.28 6.24 -43.58
CA VAL A 329 -36.18 7.21 -43.56
C VAL A 329 -34.93 6.60 -42.94
N LEU A 330 -35.03 5.95 -41.78
CA LEU A 330 -33.89 5.31 -41.10
C LEU A 330 -33.30 4.14 -41.91
N LEU A 331 -34.14 3.34 -42.57
CA LEU A 331 -33.71 2.22 -43.40
C LEU A 331 -33.09 2.64 -44.74
N SER A 332 -33.47 3.81 -45.26
CA SER A 332 -32.94 4.36 -46.52
C SER A 332 -31.84 5.40 -46.32
N ALA A 333 -31.53 5.75 -45.07
CA ALA A 333 -30.51 6.70 -44.73
C ALA A 333 -29.14 6.26 -45.26
N ALA A 334 -28.35 7.23 -45.71
CA ALA A 334 -26.95 6.99 -46.00
C ALA A 334 -26.24 6.61 -44.70
N VAL A 335 -25.71 5.40 -44.65
CA VAL A 335 -24.91 4.89 -43.54
C VAL A 335 -23.45 4.92 -43.93
N GLU A 336 -22.58 5.22 -42.97
CA GLU A 336 -21.13 5.11 -43.18
C GLU A 336 -20.72 3.66 -42.92
N PRO A 337 -20.25 2.92 -43.95
CA PRO A 337 -19.76 1.57 -43.72
C PRO A 337 -18.54 1.64 -42.82
N VAL A 338 -18.55 0.84 -41.74
CA VAL A 338 -17.33 0.63 -40.97
C VAL A 338 -16.48 -0.33 -41.79
N ALA A 339 -15.48 0.21 -42.49
CA ALA A 339 -14.63 -0.57 -43.36
C ALA A 339 -14.02 -1.76 -42.58
N ALA A 340 -14.18 -2.96 -43.12
CA ALA A 340 -13.50 -4.16 -42.66
C ALA A 340 -11.96 -4.08 -42.85
N GLU A 341 -11.44 -2.94 -43.31
CA GLU A 341 -10.01 -2.67 -43.55
C GLU A 341 -9.15 -2.62 -42.29
N ALA A 342 -9.73 -2.82 -41.09
CA ALA A 342 -9.00 -3.15 -39.86
C ALA A 342 -8.93 -4.66 -39.57
N ALA A 343 -9.44 -5.52 -40.46
CA ALA A 343 -9.51 -6.98 -40.30
C ALA A 343 -8.77 -7.78 -41.38
N GLU A 344 -8.12 -7.12 -42.34
CA GLU A 344 -7.28 -7.78 -43.38
C GLU A 344 -5.78 -7.56 -43.18
N GLU A 345 -5.29 -7.70 -41.95
CA GLU A 345 -3.94 -8.26 -41.71
C GLU A 345 -3.86 -8.91 -40.32
N SER A 346 -4.92 -9.64 -39.96
CA SER A 346 -4.79 -10.74 -39.03
C SER A 346 -5.80 -11.78 -39.46
N VAL A 347 -5.32 -12.82 -40.14
CA VAL A 347 -5.83 -14.17 -39.91
C VAL A 347 -6.12 -14.25 -38.40
N PRO A 348 -7.25 -14.79 -37.93
CA PRO A 348 -7.35 -15.11 -36.52
C PRO A 348 -6.18 -16.04 -36.24
N VAL A 349 -5.08 -15.48 -35.75
CA VAL A 349 -4.12 -16.20 -34.95
C VAL A 349 -5.07 -16.67 -33.88
N ALA A 350 -5.45 -17.95 -33.94
CA ALA A 350 -5.82 -18.65 -32.75
C ALA A 350 -4.74 -18.22 -31.79
N VAL A 351 -5.07 -17.32 -30.86
CA VAL A 351 -4.15 -16.99 -29.79
C VAL A 351 -3.90 -18.37 -29.25
N GLU A 352 -2.72 -18.92 -29.51
CA GLU A 352 -2.34 -20.18 -28.93
C GLU A 352 -2.30 -19.84 -27.45
N LEU A 353 -3.45 -20.01 -26.80
CA LEU A 353 -3.65 -19.79 -25.37
C LEU A 353 -2.63 -20.63 -24.59
N PHE A 354 -2.09 -21.65 -25.27
CA PHE A 354 -1.05 -22.53 -24.82
C PHE A 354 -0.05 -22.66 -25.97
N GLU A 355 1.13 -22.07 -25.81
CA GLU A 355 2.30 -22.42 -26.60
C GLU A 355 2.76 -23.81 -26.14
N ILE A 356 2.33 -24.86 -26.86
CA ILE A 356 2.64 -26.25 -26.51
C ILE A 356 3.69 -26.78 -27.48
N VAL A 357 4.90 -26.95 -26.97
CA VAL A 357 5.97 -27.68 -27.66
C VAL A 357 6.09 -29.09 -27.08
N ASP A 358 6.35 -30.08 -27.91
CA ASP A 358 6.68 -31.42 -27.43
C ASP A 358 8.09 -31.46 -26.80
N SER A 359 8.39 -32.52 -26.04
CA SER A 359 9.66 -32.63 -25.34
C SER A 359 10.88 -32.69 -26.26
N ALA A 360 10.75 -33.17 -27.50
CA ALA A 360 11.87 -33.25 -28.44
C ALA A 360 12.16 -31.87 -29.05
N ALA A 361 11.11 -31.12 -29.41
CA ALA A 361 11.23 -29.74 -29.86
C ALA A 361 11.77 -28.83 -28.75
N PHE A 362 11.33 -29.02 -27.50
CA PHE A 362 11.83 -28.28 -26.35
C PHE A 362 13.32 -28.57 -26.06
N ASP A 363 13.74 -29.83 -26.11
CA ASP A 363 15.15 -30.22 -25.91
C ASP A 363 16.07 -29.72 -27.03
N ALA A 364 15.56 -29.63 -28.27
CA ALA A 364 16.29 -29.12 -29.41
C ALA A 364 16.32 -27.57 -29.50
N ALA A 365 15.51 -26.88 -28.70
CA ALA A 365 15.42 -25.42 -28.73
C ALA A 365 16.67 -24.78 -28.10
N ASP A 366 17.27 -23.81 -28.79
CA ASP A 366 18.41 -23.04 -28.29
C ASP A 366 17.95 -21.93 -27.34
N LEU A 367 17.52 -22.33 -26.14
CA LEU A 367 17.01 -21.43 -25.12
C LEU A 367 18.14 -20.91 -24.24
N ASN A 368 18.67 -19.73 -24.56
CA ASN A 368 19.70 -19.06 -23.78
C ASN A 368 19.14 -17.86 -23.00
N GLN A 369 19.46 -17.77 -21.71
CA GLN A 369 19.08 -16.62 -20.89
C GLN A 369 20.07 -15.46 -21.10
N GLU A 370 19.63 -14.41 -21.78
CA GLU A 370 20.38 -13.16 -21.93
C GLU A 370 20.34 -12.32 -20.63
N PHE A 371 21.39 -11.53 -20.40
CA PHE A 371 21.47 -10.51 -19.35
C PHE A 371 21.68 -9.12 -19.97
N TRP A 372 20.78 -8.18 -19.69
CA TRP A 372 20.94 -6.77 -20.06
C TRP A 372 21.86 -6.02 -19.11
N ILE A 373 22.00 -6.51 -17.87
CA ILE A 373 23.07 -6.13 -16.95
C ILE A 373 23.66 -7.43 -16.42
N GLU A 374 24.93 -7.69 -16.73
CA GLU A 374 25.58 -8.96 -16.41
C GLU A 374 25.44 -9.31 -14.92
N GLY A 375 24.81 -10.46 -14.65
CA GLY A 375 24.58 -10.96 -13.29
C GLY A 375 23.56 -10.19 -12.44
N ILE A 376 22.86 -9.19 -13.00
CA ILE A 376 21.90 -8.33 -12.27
C ILE A 376 20.51 -8.29 -12.92
N LEU A 377 20.43 -8.10 -14.24
CA LEU A 377 19.16 -7.93 -14.95
C LEU A 377 19.07 -8.91 -16.11
N ALA A 378 18.28 -9.96 -15.93
CA ALA A 378 17.96 -10.94 -16.96
C ALA A 378 16.94 -10.36 -17.95
N ALA A 379 17.13 -10.63 -19.25
CA ALA A 379 16.17 -10.25 -20.28
C ALA A 379 14.85 -11.03 -20.13
N GLY A 380 13.73 -10.43 -20.55
CA GLY A 380 12.42 -11.10 -20.59
C GLY A 380 11.79 -11.44 -19.24
N GLN A 381 12.30 -10.90 -18.14
CA GLN A 381 11.80 -11.18 -16.78
C GLN A 381 11.44 -9.88 -16.04
N PRO A 382 10.25 -9.76 -15.41
CA PRO A 382 9.88 -8.55 -14.66
C PRO A 382 10.81 -8.34 -13.46
N GLN A 383 11.28 -7.10 -13.27
CA GLN A 383 12.17 -6.72 -12.16
C GLN A 383 11.45 -5.90 -11.09
N LEU A 384 11.75 -6.21 -9.83
CA LEU A 384 11.31 -5.41 -8.69
C LEU A 384 12.49 -4.71 -8.01
N TRP A 385 12.45 -3.39 -7.99
CA TRP A 385 13.23 -2.56 -7.07
C TRP A 385 12.49 -2.41 -5.75
N ALA A 386 13.15 -2.62 -4.63
CA ALA A 386 12.54 -2.33 -3.33
C ALA A 386 13.54 -1.89 -2.25
N GLY A 387 13.06 -1.10 -1.31
CA GLY A 387 13.87 -0.64 -0.17
C GLY A 387 13.13 0.37 0.70
N PRO A 388 13.74 0.84 1.80
CA PRO A 388 13.11 1.81 2.68
C PRO A 388 12.86 3.16 1.99
N SER A 389 12.05 3.99 2.63
CA SER A 389 11.90 5.38 2.20
C SER A 389 13.24 6.11 2.38
N LYS A 390 13.55 7.00 1.43
CA LYS A 390 14.77 7.83 1.46
C LYS A 390 16.08 7.01 1.47
N SER A 391 16.16 5.97 0.64
CA SER A 391 17.36 5.13 0.46
C SER A 391 17.92 5.19 -0.97
N LEU A 392 17.72 6.32 -1.66
CA LEU A 392 18.17 6.55 -3.04
C LEU A 392 17.64 5.58 -4.11
N LYS A 393 16.54 4.86 -3.85
CA LYS A 393 15.96 3.90 -4.82
C LYS A 393 15.74 4.52 -6.20
N THR A 394 14.99 5.62 -6.27
CA THR A 394 14.74 6.35 -7.52
C THR A 394 16.04 6.78 -8.18
N SER A 395 17.04 7.26 -7.43
CA SER A 395 18.32 7.69 -8.02
C SER A 395 19.13 6.53 -8.59
N LEU A 396 19.15 5.38 -7.93
CA LEU A 396 19.83 4.18 -8.40
C LEU A 396 19.06 3.49 -9.54
N LEU A 397 17.73 3.58 -9.55
CA LEU A 397 16.90 3.17 -10.70
C LEU A 397 17.14 4.08 -11.91
N VAL A 398 17.33 5.39 -11.71
CA VAL A 398 17.75 6.32 -12.76
C VAL A 398 19.14 5.95 -13.29
N ASP A 399 20.09 5.59 -12.43
CA ASP A 399 21.40 5.06 -12.85
C ASP A 399 21.25 3.81 -13.73
N GLN A 400 20.37 2.87 -13.34
CA GLN A 400 20.05 1.68 -14.13
C GLN A 400 19.50 2.05 -15.51
N CYS A 401 18.49 2.92 -15.57
CA CYS A 401 17.87 3.35 -16.82
C CYS A 401 18.87 4.07 -17.75
N LEU A 402 19.71 4.95 -17.20
CA LEU A 402 20.76 5.65 -17.95
C LEU A 402 21.82 4.68 -18.48
N SER A 403 22.23 3.72 -17.66
CA SER A 403 23.24 2.72 -18.01
C SER A 403 22.75 1.82 -19.14
N LEU A 404 21.50 1.36 -19.05
CA LEU A 404 20.83 0.60 -20.10
C LEU A 404 20.66 1.41 -21.39
N ALA A 405 20.17 2.65 -21.30
CA ALA A 405 19.94 3.48 -22.48
C ALA A 405 21.23 3.85 -23.23
N ALA A 406 22.33 4.03 -22.49
CA ALA A 406 23.61 4.41 -23.06
C ALA A 406 24.52 3.22 -23.41
N GLY A 407 24.21 2.01 -22.93
CA GLY A 407 25.11 0.85 -23.04
C GLY A 407 26.41 1.03 -22.25
N VAL A 408 26.35 1.63 -21.05
CA VAL A 408 27.51 1.83 -20.18
C VAL A 408 27.37 1.07 -18.86
N PRO A 409 28.46 0.79 -18.13
CA PRO A 409 28.37 0.00 -16.91
C PRO A 409 27.42 0.59 -15.85
N PHE A 410 26.50 -0.25 -15.38
CA PHE A 410 25.63 0.05 -14.23
C PHE A 410 26.48 0.13 -12.96
N LEU A 411 26.25 1.17 -12.15
CA LEU A 411 27.07 1.51 -10.97
C LEU A 411 28.59 1.60 -11.27
N GLY A 412 28.97 1.81 -12.54
CA GLY A 412 30.37 1.90 -12.96
C GLY A 412 31.12 0.56 -13.04
N GLN A 413 30.49 -0.56 -12.68
CA GLN A 413 31.16 -1.86 -12.59
C GLN A 413 30.44 -2.98 -13.35
N TYR A 414 29.12 -2.99 -13.41
CA TYR A 414 28.36 -4.09 -14.00
C TYR A 414 28.09 -3.82 -15.48
N THR A 415 28.62 -4.68 -16.34
CA THR A 415 28.55 -4.52 -17.80
C THR A 415 27.11 -4.47 -18.29
N VAL A 416 26.85 -3.54 -19.21
CA VAL A 416 25.66 -3.50 -20.05
C VAL A 416 26.12 -3.83 -21.47
N PRO A 417 25.85 -5.03 -21.99
CA PRO A 417 26.41 -5.47 -23.28
C PRO A 417 25.95 -4.60 -24.46
N GLU A 418 24.69 -4.19 -24.44
CA GLU A 418 24.07 -3.44 -25.53
C GLU A 418 23.13 -2.35 -25.00
N PRO A 419 23.04 -1.19 -25.67
CA PRO A 419 22.03 -0.17 -25.36
C PRO A 419 20.62 -0.69 -25.56
N LYS A 420 19.69 -0.32 -24.66
CA LYS A 420 18.26 -0.66 -24.73
C LYS A 420 17.39 0.60 -24.77
N ARG A 421 16.19 0.52 -25.34
CA ARG A 421 15.19 1.61 -25.35
C ARG A 421 14.40 1.57 -24.05
N VAL A 422 14.54 2.61 -23.24
CA VAL A 422 14.00 2.65 -21.87
C VAL A 422 12.95 3.76 -21.74
N LEU A 423 11.82 3.42 -21.12
CA LEU A 423 10.83 4.37 -20.65
C LEU A 423 10.85 4.40 -19.12
N LEU A 424 11.10 5.57 -18.52
CA LEU A 424 11.00 5.77 -17.07
C LEU A 424 9.79 6.64 -16.74
N LEU A 425 8.77 6.05 -16.12
CA LEU A 425 7.58 6.71 -15.59
C LEU A 425 7.77 6.97 -14.10
N SER A 426 8.32 8.15 -13.74
CA SER A 426 8.59 8.50 -12.35
C SER A 426 7.84 9.75 -11.87
N SER A 427 7.16 9.63 -10.73
CA SER A 427 6.44 10.73 -10.05
C SER A 427 6.90 10.96 -8.59
N GLU A 428 7.93 10.24 -8.13
CA GLU A 428 8.34 10.24 -6.70
C GLU A 428 8.97 11.56 -6.21
N SER A 429 9.71 12.27 -7.07
CA SER A 429 10.56 13.40 -6.65
C SER A 429 10.30 14.74 -7.35
N GLY A 430 9.28 14.81 -8.22
CA GLY A 430 8.99 15.96 -9.06
C GLY A 430 9.99 16.17 -10.21
N ASN A 431 9.54 16.79 -11.30
CA ASN A 431 10.29 16.85 -12.57
C ASN A 431 11.68 17.49 -12.42
N PHE A 432 11.80 18.56 -11.61
CA PHE A 432 13.08 19.23 -11.39
C PHE A 432 14.11 18.32 -10.72
N THR A 433 13.72 17.63 -9.64
CA THR A 433 14.63 16.75 -8.90
C THR A 433 15.07 15.56 -9.76
N LEU A 434 14.14 15.01 -10.54
CA LEU A 434 14.43 13.89 -11.43
C LEU A 434 15.41 14.32 -12.55
N GLN A 435 15.14 15.46 -13.19
CA GLN A 435 16.03 16.02 -14.23
C GLN A 435 17.42 16.31 -13.66
N GLU A 436 17.51 16.89 -12.47
CA GLU A 436 18.80 17.17 -11.85
C GLU A 436 19.54 15.89 -11.45
N THR A 437 18.82 14.88 -10.94
CA THR A 437 19.37 13.56 -10.63
C THR A 437 19.94 12.89 -11.88
N ALA A 438 19.20 12.94 -12.99
CA ALA A 438 19.65 12.42 -14.27
C ALA A 438 20.92 13.15 -14.75
N ARG A 439 20.94 14.48 -14.70
CA ARG A 439 22.09 15.28 -15.13
C ARG A 439 23.35 15.00 -14.33
N ARG A 440 23.27 14.89 -12.99
CA ARG A 440 24.46 14.60 -12.17
C ARG A 440 24.99 13.18 -12.38
N ILE A 441 24.11 12.19 -12.57
CA ILE A 441 24.50 10.81 -12.87
C ILE A 441 25.13 10.75 -14.27
N CYS A 442 24.55 11.44 -15.26
CA CYS A 442 25.15 11.58 -16.58
C CYS A 442 26.54 12.20 -16.49
N ALA A 443 26.71 13.31 -15.76
CA ALA A 443 28.01 13.96 -15.60
C ALA A 443 29.06 13.01 -14.99
N ALA A 444 28.69 12.26 -13.95
CA ALA A 444 29.57 11.26 -13.33
C ALA A 444 29.98 10.13 -14.28
N LYS A 445 29.09 9.73 -15.19
CA LYS A 445 29.33 8.70 -16.20
C LYS A 445 29.93 9.23 -17.51
N GLY A 446 30.17 10.55 -17.62
CA GLY A 446 30.62 11.17 -18.87
C GLY A 446 29.57 11.15 -19.99
N LEU A 447 28.28 11.06 -19.65
CA LEU A 447 27.17 11.05 -20.59
C LEU A 447 26.58 12.45 -20.80
N ASN A 448 25.98 12.67 -21.96
CA ASN A 448 25.10 13.81 -22.22
C ASN A 448 23.64 13.33 -22.24
N LEU A 449 22.83 13.77 -21.27
CA LEU A 449 21.43 13.38 -21.15
C LEU A 449 20.64 13.65 -22.44
N ALA A 450 20.89 14.77 -23.11
CA ALA A 450 20.18 15.12 -24.35
C ALA A 450 20.56 14.20 -25.52
N ALA A 451 21.78 13.65 -25.52
CA ALA A 451 22.25 12.76 -26.58
C ALA A 451 21.61 11.36 -26.51
N LEU A 452 20.97 11.00 -25.39
CA LEU A 452 20.22 9.74 -25.26
C LEU A 452 18.93 9.75 -26.10
N GLY A 453 18.38 10.92 -26.44
CA GLY A 453 17.22 11.04 -27.33
C GLY A 453 16.10 10.04 -27.01
N ASP A 454 15.69 9.28 -28.03
CA ASP A 454 14.63 8.27 -27.91
C ASP A 454 15.05 6.96 -27.26
N HIS A 455 16.34 6.78 -26.93
CA HIS A 455 16.78 5.61 -26.15
C HIS A 455 16.39 5.71 -24.67
N LEU A 456 16.15 6.92 -24.14
CA LEU A 456 15.61 7.11 -22.80
C LEU A 456 14.54 8.19 -22.79
N GLN A 457 13.28 7.76 -22.67
CA GLN A 457 12.14 8.66 -22.55
C GLN A 457 11.64 8.73 -21.09
N TRP A 458 11.12 9.91 -20.73
CA TRP A 458 10.74 10.26 -19.37
C TRP A 458 9.24 10.56 -19.31
N GLY A 459 8.50 9.81 -18.50
CA GLY A 459 7.13 10.13 -18.15
C GLY A 459 7.00 10.53 -16.69
N PHE A 460 6.08 11.44 -16.41
CA PHE A 460 5.88 12.02 -15.08
C PHE A 460 4.54 11.62 -14.44
N ARG A 461 3.77 10.79 -15.14
CA ARG A 461 2.49 10.27 -14.67
C ARG A 461 2.51 8.75 -14.85
N PRO A 462 2.56 7.98 -13.76
CA PRO A 462 2.44 6.54 -13.86
C PRO A 462 1.02 6.14 -14.30
N PRO A 463 0.86 4.99 -14.98
CA PRO A 463 -0.46 4.47 -15.36
C PRO A 463 -1.24 4.06 -14.11
N GLN A 464 -2.56 3.95 -14.23
CA GLN A 464 -3.39 3.31 -13.20
C GLN A 464 -3.63 1.88 -13.66
N LEU A 465 -3.06 0.90 -12.97
CA LEU A 465 -3.15 -0.50 -13.38
C LEU A 465 -4.56 -1.06 -13.24
N THR A 466 -5.43 -0.39 -12.48
CA THR A 466 -6.86 -0.70 -12.38
C THR A 466 -7.64 -0.22 -13.62
N ASP A 467 -7.13 0.81 -14.30
CA ASP A 467 -7.74 1.43 -15.48
C ASP A 467 -7.26 0.76 -16.77
N VAL A 468 -8.20 0.17 -17.50
CA VAL A 468 -7.92 -0.54 -18.76
C VAL A 468 -7.47 0.41 -19.86
N ASN A 469 -7.97 1.65 -19.88
CA ASN A 469 -7.58 2.64 -20.88
C ASN A 469 -6.14 3.09 -20.69
N HIS A 470 -5.71 3.27 -19.43
CA HIS A 470 -4.32 3.60 -19.14
C HIS A 470 -3.37 2.48 -19.58
N LEU A 471 -3.78 1.21 -19.39
CA LEU A 471 -2.99 0.06 -19.84
C LEU A 471 -2.96 -0.07 -21.36
N ALA A 472 -4.11 0.08 -22.03
CA ALA A 472 -4.18 0.03 -23.49
C ALA A 472 -3.34 1.14 -24.13
N ALA A 473 -3.46 2.38 -23.64
CA ALA A 473 -2.65 3.50 -24.11
C ALA A 473 -1.15 3.29 -23.84
N LEU A 474 -0.79 2.71 -22.69
CA LEU A 474 0.60 2.38 -22.40
C LEU A 474 1.13 1.26 -23.32
N THR A 475 0.37 0.19 -23.51
CA THR A 475 0.70 -0.92 -24.44
C THR A 475 0.90 -0.38 -25.86
N GLU A 476 -0.03 0.44 -26.36
CA GLU A 476 0.05 1.04 -27.68
C GLU A 476 1.29 1.95 -27.79
N PHE A 477 1.51 2.82 -26.80
CA PHE A 477 2.67 3.70 -26.79
C PHE A 477 3.99 2.92 -26.78
N ILE A 478 4.07 1.84 -26.00
CA ILE A 478 5.24 0.95 -25.97
C ILE A 478 5.45 0.27 -27.31
N GLY A 479 4.38 -0.25 -27.94
CA GLY A 479 4.46 -0.89 -29.25
C GLY A 479 4.93 0.07 -30.34
N GLN A 480 4.40 1.30 -30.35
CA GLN A 480 4.80 2.35 -31.30
C GLN A 480 6.25 2.78 -31.12
N GLN A 481 6.68 3.00 -29.88
CA GLN A 481 8.04 3.47 -29.57
C GLN A 481 9.06 2.34 -29.44
N LYS A 482 8.63 1.08 -29.43
CA LYS A 482 9.44 -0.13 -29.28
C LYS A 482 10.38 -0.05 -28.08
N PHE A 483 9.85 0.19 -26.87
CA PHE A 483 10.68 0.13 -25.67
C PHE A 483 11.02 -1.31 -25.31
N ASP A 484 12.26 -1.55 -24.91
CA ASP A 484 12.71 -2.82 -24.34
C ASP A 484 12.37 -2.90 -22.85
N LEU A 485 12.35 -1.77 -22.15
CA LEU A 485 12.13 -1.71 -20.70
C LEU A 485 11.24 -0.54 -20.30
N VAL A 486 10.29 -0.80 -19.39
CA VAL A 486 9.42 0.23 -18.80
C VAL A 486 9.52 0.21 -17.29
N ALA A 487 10.12 1.25 -16.73
CA ALA A 487 10.26 1.43 -15.29
C ALA A 487 9.16 2.34 -14.73
N ILE A 488 8.50 1.91 -13.65
CA ILE A 488 7.41 2.62 -12.99
C ILE A 488 7.78 2.88 -11.53
N ASP A 489 7.82 4.16 -11.17
CA ASP A 489 8.32 4.64 -9.87
C ASP A 489 7.47 5.80 -9.31
N PRO A 490 6.82 5.67 -8.14
CA PRO A 490 6.70 4.49 -7.30
C PRO A 490 5.50 3.61 -7.71
N ALA A 491 5.60 2.30 -7.47
CA ALA A 491 4.56 1.32 -7.80
C ALA A 491 3.21 1.60 -7.12
N TYR A 492 3.20 2.12 -5.88
CA TYR A 492 1.95 2.33 -5.13
C TYR A 492 1.02 3.36 -5.79
N LEU A 493 1.56 4.35 -6.51
CA LEU A 493 0.75 5.33 -7.24
C LEU A 493 0.07 4.74 -8.46
N SER A 494 0.59 3.62 -8.98
CA SER A 494 0.01 2.92 -10.13
C SER A 494 -1.05 1.90 -9.72
N LEU A 495 -1.01 1.44 -8.46
CA LEU A 495 -1.96 0.45 -7.97
C LEU A 495 -3.30 1.08 -7.53
N ALA A 496 -3.29 2.32 -7.02
CA ALA A 496 -4.48 3.06 -6.53
C ALA A 496 -5.47 2.21 -5.71
N MET A 497 -4.94 1.35 -4.83
CA MET A 497 -5.73 0.45 -3.99
C MET A 497 -5.96 1.03 -2.60
N ASP A 498 -7.03 0.59 -1.94
CA ASP A 498 -7.17 0.82 -0.50
C ASP A 498 -6.19 -0.05 0.30
N SER A 499 -6.01 0.25 1.59
CA SER A 499 -5.05 -0.46 2.44
C SER A 499 -5.37 -1.94 2.69
N ALA A 500 -6.64 -2.34 2.55
CA ALA A 500 -7.07 -3.73 2.78
C ALA A 500 -6.79 -4.59 1.54
N GLU A 501 -7.02 -4.03 0.35
CA GLU A 501 -6.71 -4.66 -0.93
C GLU A 501 -5.20 -4.77 -1.17
N ALA A 502 -4.42 -3.75 -0.79
CA ALA A 502 -2.95 -3.79 -0.88
C ALA A 502 -2.30 -4.90 -0.02
N ALA A 503 -3.01 -5.39 1.00
CA ALA A 503 -2.59 -6.52 1.83
C ALA A 503 -3.02 -7.89 1.26
N ASN A 504 -3.89 -7.91 0.24
CA ASN A 504 -4.39 -9.12 -0.38
C ASN A 504 -3.53 -9.51 -1.60
N GLN A 505 -2.80 -10.62 -1.45
CA GLN A 505 -1.91 -11.14 -2.49
C GLN A 505 -2.62 -11.42 -3.82
N PHE A 506 -3.87 -11.88 -3.78
CA PHE A 506 -4.63 -12.21 -4.99
C PHE A 506 -5.07 -10.95 -5.73
N ALA A 507 -5.48 -9.91 -5.00
CA ALA A 507 -5.90 -8.64 -5.59
C ALA A 507 -4.72 -7.91 -6.23
N VAL A 508 -3.60 -7.79 -5.50
CA VAL A 508 -2.37 -7.19 -6.04
C VAL A 508 -1.80 -8.05 -7.17
N GLY A 509 -1.81 -9.38 -7.02
CA GLY A 509 -1.36 -10.31 -8.05
C GLY A 509 -2.12 -10.16 -9.36
N ALA A 510 -3.45 -10.00 -9.32
CA ALA A 510 -4.26 -9.77 -10.51
C ALA A 510 -3.92 -8.45 -11.23
N LEU A 511 -3.56 -7.40 -10.49
CA LEU A 511 -3.11 -6.13 -11.10
C LEU A 511 -1.72 -6.26 -11.69
N LEU A 512 -0.78 -6.89 -10.97
CA LEU A 512 0.57 -7.12 -11.45
C LEU A 512 0.60 -8.05 -12.68
N GLN A 513 -0.34 -8.99 -12.78
CA GLN A 513 -0.50 -9.85 -13.96
C GLN A 513 -0.77 -9.03 -15.22
N ARG A 514 -1.44 -7.88 -15.13
CA ARG A 514 -1.66 -6.99 -16.29
C ARG A 514 -0.35 -6.46 -16.87
N LEU A 515 0.66 -6.23 -16.03
CA LEU A 515 2.00 -5.87 -16.51
C LEU A 515 2.71 -7.04 -17.19
N THR A 516 2.44 -8.28 -16.77
CA THR A 516 2.94 -9.48 -17.45
C THR A 516 2.26 -9.67 -18.81
N THR A 517 0.95 -9.39 -18.91
CA THR A 517 0.25 -9.36 -20.20
C THR A 517 0.83 -8.30 -21.11
N LEU A 518 1.03 -7.07 -20.61
CA LEU A 518 1.68 -6.00 -21.36
C LEU A 518 3.09 -6.41 -21.85
N GLN A 519 3.87 -7.08 -21.01
CA GLN A 519 5.17 -7.62 -21.43
C GLN A 519 5.02 -8.66 -22.54
N ALA A 520 4.07 -9.58 -22.44
CA ALA A 520 3.84 -10.60 -23.46
C ALA A 520 3.41 -9.99 -24.81
N GLU A 521 2.61 -8.92 -24.78
CA GLU A 521 2.13 -8.22 -25.98
C GLU A 521 3.21 -7.35 -26.64
N THR A 522 4.07 -6.71 -25.84
CA THR A 522 5.00 -5.68 -26.33
C THR A 522 6.47 -6.12 -26.35
N GLY A 523 6.82 -7.19 -25.63
CA GLY A 523 8.20 -7.59 -25.34
C GLY A 523 8.89 -6.73 -24.26
N ALA A 524 8.28 -5.61 -23.84
CA ALA A 524 8.91 -4.67 -22.93
C ALA A 524 8.92 -5.18 -21.48
N VAL A 525 10.10 -5.27 -20.88
CA VAL A 525 10.27 -5.75 -19.50
C VAL A 525 9.78 -4.68 -18.50
N PRO A 526 8.79 -4.99 -17.65
CA PRO A 526 8.32 -4.05 -16.64
C PRO A 526 9.24 -4.08 -15.42
N VAL A 527 9.59 -2.89 -14.95
CA VAL A 527 10.33 -2.66 -13.70
C VAL A 527 9.47 -1.86 -12.73
N LEU A 528 9.28 -2.35 -11.51
CA LEU A 528 8.51 -1.65 -10.49
C LEU A 528 9.40 -1.24 -9.31
N ALA A 529 9.20 -0.02 -8.81
CA ALA A 529 9.84 0.44 -7.58
C ALA A 529 8.85 0.44 -6.39
N ALA A 530 9.08 -0.44 -5.42
CA ALA A 530 8.27 -0.60 -4.22
C ALA A 530 9.02 -0.13 -2.95
N HIS A 531 8.25 0.13 -1.89
CA HIS A 531 8.81 0.44 -0.58
C HIS A 531 8.85 -0.81 0.31
N PHE A 532 9.73 -0.79 1.31
CA PHE A 532 9.67 -1.72 2.44
C PHE A 532 8.60 -1.32 3.46
N ARG A 533 8.26 -2.26 4.34
CA ARG A 533 7.44 -2.03 5.53
C ARG A 533 8.12 -1.03 6.48
N LYS A 534 7.37 -0.39 7.38
CA LYS A 534 7.86 0.70 8.26
C LYS A 534 9.04 0.31 9.18
N PHE A 535 9.27 -0.98 9.43
CA PHE A 535 10.38 -1.47 10.26
C PHE A 535 11.41 -2.20 9.42
N ASN A 536 12.59 -1.60 9.22
CA ASN A 536 13.78 -2.28 8.71
C ASN A 536 14.99 -1.79 9.50
N ALA A 537 15.74 -2.71 10.11
CA ALA A 537 16.95 -2.36 10.85
C ALA A 537 18.08 -2.05 9.85
N PRO A 538 18.79 -0.91 10.00
CA PRO A 538 20.02 -0.68 9.24
C PRO A 538 21.08 -1.76 9.55
N GLY A 539 21.90 -2.08 8.56
CA GLY A 539 23.01 -3.04 8.68
C GLY A 539 22.64 -4.48 8.31
N GLU A 540 21.35 -4.78 8.10
CA GLU A 540 20.90 -6.10 7.63
C GLU A 540 20.79 -6.14 6.11
N LEU A 541 21.16 -7.27 5.50
CA LEU A 541 20.92 -7.49 4.08
C LEU A 541 19.41 -7.53 3.80
N PRO A 542 18.95 -6.80 2.77
CA PRO A 542 17.53 -6.81 2.43
C PRO A 542 17.11 -8.17 1.83
N THR A 543 15.90 -8.60 2.17
CA THR A 543 15.25 -9.78 1.57
C THR A 543 13.87 -9.40 1.03
N LEU A 544 13.27 -10.26 0.22
CA LEU A 544 11.92 -10.05 -0.33
C LEU A 544 10.85 -9.93 0.78
N GLU A 545 11.09 -10.47 1.97
CA GLU A 545 10.14 -10.41 3.10
C GLU A 545 9.92 -8.98 3.62
N HIS A 546 10.88 -8.08 3.37
CA HIS A 546 10.81 -6.68 3.80
C HIS A 546 9.85 -5.82 2.96
N ILE A 547 9.43 -6.29 1.79
CA ILE A 547 8.60 -5.53 0.85
C ILE A 547 7.22 -5.21 1.47
N ALA A 548 6.74 -3.99 1.27
CA ALA A 548 5.40 -3.57 1.63
C ALA A 548 4.39 -3.99 0.56
N GLY A 549 3.20 -4.39 1.01
CA GLY A 549 2.18 -4.96 0.13
C GLY A 549 2.40 -6.45 -0.12
N ALA A 550 1.33 -7.13 -0.53
CA ALA A 550 1.39 -8.54 -0.92
C ALA A 550 1.57 -8.69 -2.44
N GLY A 551 2.00 -9.85 -2.93
CA GLY A 551 2.03 -10.17 -4.37
C GLY A 551 3.29 -9.77 -5.12
N PHE A 552 3.95 -8.68 -4.73
CA PHE A 552 5.18 -8.20 -5.40
C PHE A 552 6.29 -9.26 -5.47
N GLY A 553 6.59 -9.91 -4.35
CA GLY A 553 7.66 -10.92 -4.30
C GLY A 553 7.34 -12.18 -5.10
N GLN A 554 6.06 -12.52 -5.28
CA GLN A 554 5.64 -13.67 -6.09
C GLN A 554 5.57 -13.36 -7.58
N TRP A 555 5.27 -12.10 -7.93
CA TRP A 555 5.21 -11.64 -9.31
C TRP A 555 6.59 -11.40 -9.91
N ALA A 556 7.48 -10.77 -9.13
CA ALA A 556 8.83 -10.45 -9.57
C ALA A 556 9.59 -11.74 -9.89
N ARG A 557 10.15 -11.82 -11.10
CA ARG A 557 11.06 -12.92 -11.48
C ARG A 557 12.50 -12.62 -11.13
N GLN A 558 12.81 -11.35 -10.91
CA GLN A 558 14.08 -10.85 -10.43
C GLN A 558 13.89 -9.60 -9.57
N TRP A 559 14.85 -9.32 -8.68
CA TRP A 559 14.76 -8.20 -7.74
C TRP A 559 16.10 -7.50 -7.55
N PHE A 560 16.04 -6.20 -7.23
CA PHE A 560 17.15 -5.39 -6.75
C PHE A 560 16.72 -4.68 -5.47
N LEU A 561 17.23 -5.12 -4.33
CA LEU A 561 16.79 -4.69 -3.01
C LEU A 561 17.85 -3.82 -2.35
N LEU A 562 17.39 -2.80 -1.63
CA LEU A 562 18.24 -1.85 -0.92
C LEU A 562 17.86 -1.77 0.55
N ASN A 563 18.86 -1.70 1.42
CA ASN A 563 18.71 -1.29 2.81
C ASN A 563 19.80 -0.28 3.18
N ARG A 564 19.61 0.46 4.28
CA ARG A 564 20.66 1.30 4.82
C ARG A 564 21.69 0.44 5.54
N GLN A 565 22.98 0.68 5.30
CA GLN A 565 24.06 0.06 6.09
C GLN A 565 24.09 0.67 7.50
N GLU A 566 23.85 1.97 7.61
CA GLU A 566 23.78 2.69 8.89
C GLU A 566 22.63 3.72 8.91
N PRO A 567 22.14 4.12 10.09
CA PRO A 567 21.17 5.20 10.20
C PRO A 567 21.64 6.47 9.47
N PHE A 568 20.70 7.26 8.95
CA PHE A 568 21.01 8.53 8.32
C PHE A 568 21.82 9.44 9.28
N ASN A 569 22.96 9.94 8.81
CA ASN A 569 23.81 10.84 9.57
C ASN A 569 23.57 12.30 9.12
N PRO A 570 22.95 13.15 9.95
CA PRO A 570 22.72 14.55 9.61
C PRO A 570 24.02 15.37 9.49
N ASP A 571 25.11 14.92 10.11
CA ASP A 571 26.42 15.61 10.05
C ASP A 571 27.14 15.37 8.71
N ASN A 572 26.71 14.35 7.96
CA ASN A 572 27.20 14.09 6.61
C ASN A 572 26.04 13.69 5.69
N PRO A 573 25.16 14.65 5.33
CA PRO A 573 23.89 14.34 4.66
C PRO A 573 24.06 13.97 3.18
N GLY A 574 25.25 14.20 2.61
CA GLY A 574 25.57 13.84 1.23
C GLY A 574 26.08 12.40 1.06
N LEU A 575 26.47 11.72 2.15
CA LEU A 575 26.98 10.35 2.13
C LEU A 575 25.88 9.35 2.49
N HIS A 576 25.64 8.40 1.60
CA HIS A 576 24.65 7.33 1.78
C HIS A 576 25.34 5.98 1.69
N LYS A 577 25.42 5.27 2.82
CA LYS A 577 25.90 3.88 2.85
C LYS A 577 24.72 2.92 2.80
N LEU A 578 24.66 2.13 1.75
CA LEU A 578 23.57 1.20 1.45
C LEU A 578 24.10 -0.22 1.32
N LEU A 579 23.26 -1.18 1.65
CA LEU A 579 23.46 -2.60 1.35
C LEU A 579 22.49 -2.97 0.23
N ALA A 580 23.01 -3.56 -0.83
CA ALA A 580 22.23 -4.05 -1.96
C ALA A 580 22.27 -5.59 -2.02
N ALA A 581 21.14 -6.18 -2.35
CA ALA A 581 21.02 -7.60 -2.67
C ALA A 581 20.12 -7.78 -3.88
N TRP A 582 20.53 -8.62 -4.84
CA TRP A 582 19.75 -8.91 -6.04
C TRP A 582 19.73 -10.41 -6.33
N GLY A 583 18.79 -10.81 -7.16
CA GLY A 583 18.73 -12.16 -7.68
C GLY A 583 17.47 -12.40 -8.49
N GLY A 584 17.36 -13.58 -9.09
CA GLY A 584 16.20 -13.91 -9.90
C GLY A 584 16.12 -15.37 -10.32
N SER A 585 15.05 -15.66 -11.06
CA SER A 585 14.66 -17.01 -11.49
C SER A 585 15.65 -17.63 -12.47
N ALA A 586 16.44 -16.79 -13.15
CA ALA A 586 17.57 -17.19 -13.98
C ALA A 586 18.79 -17.73 -13.18
N GLY A 587 18.68 -17.87 -11.84
CA GLY A 587 19.75 -18.45 -11.00
C GLY A 587 20.87 -17.48 -10.63
N HIS A 588 20.81 -16.23 -11.09
CA HIS A 588 21.74 -15.18 -10.67
C HIS A 588 21.36 -14.68 -9.27
N CYS A 589 22.38 -14.38 -8.47
CA CYS A 589 22.22 -13.68 -7.19
C CYS A 589 23.52 -12.95 -6.85
N GLY A 590 23.40 -11.92 -6.03
CA GLY A 590 24.55 -11.17 -5.59
C GLY A 590 24.20 -10.10 -4.57
N GLY A 591 25.22 -9.43 -4.07
CA GLY A 591 25.06 -8.33 -3.14
C GLY A 591 26.36 -7.56 -2.98
N THR A 592 26.22 -6.26 -2.70
CA THR A 592 27.34 -5.34 -2.49
C THR A 592 26.94 -4.24 -1.52
N ALA A 593 27.89 -3.64 -0.83
CA ALA A 593 27.67 -2.32 -0.26
C ALA A 593 27.81 -1.27 -1.36
N ILE A 594 26.90 -0.30 -1.38
CA ILE A 594 26.88 0.83 -2.30
C ILE A 594 27.00 2.09 -1.46
N HIS A 595 28.12 2.80 -1.60
CA HIS A 595 28.34 4.09 -0.95
C HIS A 595 28.18 5.17 -2.00
N VAL A 596 27.16 6.00 -1.83
CA VAL A 596 26.84 7.10 -2.75
C VAL A 596 27.15 8.43 -2.08
N THR A 597 27.90 9.29 -2.78
CA THR A 597 28.13 10.68 -2.38
C THR A 597 27.50 11.62 -3.40
N GLU A 598 26.48 12.40 -2.99
CA GLU A 598 25.68 13.22 -3.92
C GLU A 598 25.97 14.75 -3.89
N GLY A 599 26.98 15.15 -3.10
CA GLY A 599 27.34 16.56 -2.88
C GLY A 599 26.24 17.38 -2.19
N LEU A 600 26.60 18.54 -1.64
CA LEU A 600 25.64 19.48 -1.06
C LEU A 600 25.27 20.55 -2.08
N ARG A 601 24.03 21.05 -2.00
CA ARG A 601 23.55 22.11 -2.92
C ARG A 601 24.44 23.36 -2.88
N GLU A 602 24.99 23.70 -1.71
CA GLU A 602 25.83 24.89 -1.49
C GLU A 602 27.23 24.79 -2.13
N HIS A 603 27.71 23.57 -2.40
CA HIS A 603 29.08 23.32 -2.87
C HIS A 603 29.12 22.65 -4.25
N GLY A 604 27.99 22.63 -4.95
CA GLY A 604 27.81 21.86 -6.18
C GLY A 604 27.42 20.41 -5.88
N ARG A 605 26.33 19.96 -6.52
CA ARG A 605 25.92 18.56 -6.44
C ARG A 605 26.71 17.73 -7.45
N TYR A 606 27.17 16.57 -7.01
CA TYR A 606 27.86 15.59 -7.84
C TYR A 606 27.26 14.21 -7.57
N TRP A 607 27.78 13.18 -8.23
CA TRP A 607 27.36 11.81 -8.00
C TRP A 607 28.60 10.95 -8.06
N ASP A 608 28.98 10.36 -6.93
CA ASP A 608 30.07 9.39 -6.84
C ASP A 608 29.53 8.10 -6.23
N VAL A 609 29.87 6.97 -6.83
CA VAL A 609 29.41 5.65 -6.40
C VAL A 609 30.62 4.76 -6.19
N GLN A 610 30.75 4.25 -4.97
CA GLN A 610 31.78 3.29 -4.61
C GLN A 610 31.14 1.99 -4.17
N LEU A 611 31.67 0.88 -4.68
CA LEU A 611 31.20 -0.45 -4.38
C LEU A 611 32.20 -1.14 -3.46
N GLN A 612 31.71 -1.79 -2.41
CA GLN A 612 32.51 -2.54 -1.46
C GLN A 612 31.91 -3.93 -1.25
N GLY A 613 32.77 -4.95 -1.21
CA GLY A 613 32.34 -6.33 -0.99
C GLY A 613 31.68 -6.53 0.37
N LEU A 614 30.61 -7.33 0.42
CA LEU A 614 29.86 -7.59 1.66
C LEU A 614 30.71 -8.22 2.76
N GLY A 615 31.62 -9.13 2.41
CA GLY A 615 32.51 -9.77 3.39
C GLY A 615 33.41 -8.77 4.12
N GLN A 616 33.97 -7.80 3.39
CA GLN A 616 34.75 -6.71 3.98
C GLN A 616 33.86 -5.81 4.83
N THR A 617 32.68 -5.44 4.32
CA THR A 617 31.72 -4.56 5.00
C THR A 617 31.31 -5.11 6.36
N PHE A 618 30.94 -6.40 6.45
CA PHE A 618 30.53 -7.02 7.70
C PHE A 618 31.68 -7.22 8.69
N ALA A 619 32.90 -7.45 8.20
CA ALA A 619 34.09 -7.53 9.04
C ALA A 619 34.35 -6.18 9.73
N GLU A 620 34.35 -5.08 8.96
CA GLU A 620 34.52 -3.72 9.46
C GLU A 620 33.42 -3.35 10.48
N GLU A 621 32.16 -3.71 10.21
CA GLU A 621 31.06 -3.43 11.13
C GLU A 621 31.18 -4.23 12.44
N THR A 622 31.63 -5.49 12.36
CA THR A 622 31.88 -6.35 13.52
C THR A 622 32.96 -5.76 14.41
N ASP A 623 34.07 -5.29 13.82
CA ASP A 623 35.15 -4.67 14.58
C ASP A 623 34.71 -3.31 15.16
N ALA A 624 33.97 -2.50 14.41
CA ALA A 624 33.38 -1.26 14.93
C ALA A 624 32.39 -1.51 16.08
N LYS A 625 31.63 -2.61 16.07
CA LYS A 625 30.75 -3.01 17.18
C LYS A 625 31.57 -3.39 18.42
N LYS A 626 32.66 -4.15 18.28
CA LYS A 626 33.57 -4.49 19.39
C LYS A 626 34.18 -3.24 20.03
N VAL A 627 34.64 -2.28 19.22
CA VAL A 627 35.18 -1.01 19.70
C VAL A 627 34.13 -0.23 20.48
N ARG A 628 32.93 -0.02 19.91
CA ARG A 628 31.82 0.68 20.59
C ARG A 628 31.39 0.01 21.89
N GLN A 629 31.37 -1.33 21.94
CA GLN A 629 31.06 -2.07 23.18
C GLN A 629 32.14 -1.86 24.25
N ARG A 630 33.42 -1.87 23.85
CA ARG A 630 34.55 -1.61 24.76
C ARG A 630 34.49 -0.18 25.33
N GLU A 631 34.20 0.81 24.49
CA GLU A 631 34.05 2.20 24.93
C GLU A 631 32.86 2.39 25.88
N LYS A 632 31.69 1.81 25.55
CA LYS A 632 30.52 1.83 26.45
C LYS A 632 30.81 1.18 27.80
N LYS A 633 31.51 0.05 27.80
CA LYS A 633 31.93 -0.63 29.04
C LYS A 633 32.85 0.27 29.86
N LEU A 634 33.87 0.86 29.23
CA LEU A 634 34.80 1.77 29.90
C LEU A 634 34.09 3.02 30.46
N ALA A 635 33.15 3.60 29.72
CA ALA A 635 32.36 4.74 30.17
C ALA A 635 31.44 4.39 31.35
N ALA A 636 30.82 3.21 31.34
CA ALA A 636 30.01 2.71 32.44
C ALA A 636 30.84 2.44 33.71
N GLU A 637 32.03 1.86 33.54
CA GLU A 637 32.99 1.62 34.63
C GLU A 637 33.43 2.95 35.26
N ARG A 638 33.83 3.95 34.45
CA ARG A 638 34.19 5.30 34.93
C ARG A 638 33.05 5.96 35.71
N LYS A 639 31.81 5.88 35.21
CA LYS A 639 30.64 6.46 35.88
C LYS A 639 30.34 5.78 37.22
N LEU A 640 30.47 4.46 37.28
CA LEU A 640 30.27 3.70 38.51
C LEU A 640 31.36 4.01 39.55
N GLU A 641 32.61 4.14 39.10
CA GLU A 641 33.73 4.55 39.94
C GLU A 641 33.51 5.95 40.54
N GLU A 642 33.10 6.92 39.72
CA GLU A 642 32.77 8.28 40.17
C GLU A 642 31.60 8.29 41.17
N GLN A 643 30.56 7.50 40.93
CA GLN A 643 29.45 7.35 41.87
C GLN A 643 29.92 6.81 43.23
N ARG A 644 30.73 5.74 43.23
CA ARG A 644 31.28 5.16 44.46
C ARG A 644 32.17 6.15 45.19
N ARG A 645 33.01 6.90 44.46
CA ARG A 645 33.81 8.00 45.01
C ARG A 645 32.94 9.03 45.73
N LEU A 646 31.85 9.47 45.10
CA LEU A 646 30.90 10.41 45.73
C LEU A 646 30.22 9.83 46.97
N GLN A 647 29.88 8.53 47.00
CA GLN A 647 29.32 7.88 48.18
C GLN A 647 30.30 7.89 49.36
N VAL A 648 31.58 7.57 49.10
CA VAL A 648 32.62 7.61 50.13
C VAL A 648 32.82 9.03 50.64
N LEU A 649 32.98 10.01 49.75
CA LEU A 649 33.13 11.42 50.14
C LEU A 649 31.93 11.94 50.94
N THR A 650 30.71 11.56 50.56
CA THR A 650 29.48 11.96 51.27
C THR A 650 29.40 11.31 52.65
N ALA A 651 29.76 10.04 52.79
CA ALA A 651 29.82 9.38 54.08
C ALA A 651 30.85 10.05 55.01
N MET A 652 32.00 10.47 54.47
CA MET A 652 33.01 11.17 55.24
C MET A 652 32.58 12.56 55.69
N LYS A 653 31.73 13.26 54.92
CA LYS A 653 31.15 14.56 55.34
C LYS A 653 30.31 14.46 56.61
N LEU A 654 29.77 13.28 56.94
CA LEU A 654 29.03 13.05 58.20
C LEU A 654 29.95 13.05 59.44
N PHE A 655 31.27 12.90 59.24
CA PHE A 655 32.27 12.79 60.30
C PHE A 655 33.40 13.81 60.08
N PRO A 656 33.16 15.11 60.30
CA PRO A 656 34.16 16.16 60.07
C PRO A 656 35.44 15.98 60.93
N ASP A 657 35.30 15.45 62.14
CA ASP A 657 36.43 15.15 63.05
C ASP A 657 37.10 13.80 62.77
N GLY A 658 36.57 13.05 61.79
CA GLY A 658 37.08 11.77 61.33
C GLY A 658 36.35 10.54 61.88
N ALA A 659 36.44 9.45 61.13
CA ALA A 659 35.86 8.15 61.47
C ALA A 659 36.80 7.01 61.07
N THR A 660 36.62 5.83 61.67
CA THR A 660 37.42 4.66 61.27
C THR A 660 37.06 4.23 59.85
N LYS A 661 38.02 3.65 59.11
CA LYS A 661 37.83 3.14 57.74
C LYS A 661 36.60 2.23 57.62
N THR A 662 36.42 1.34 58.60
CA THR A 662 35.27 0.42 58.66
C THR A 662 33.94 1.16 58.77
N LYS A 663 33.89 2.26 59.55
CA LYS A 663 32.67 3.04 59.74
C LYS A 663 32.32 3.84 58.48
N ILE A 664 33.32 4.47 57.84
CA ILE A 664 33.14 5.19 56.57
C ILE A 664 32.61 4.24 55.49
N ARG A 665 33.17 3.03 55.37
CA ARG A 665 32.69 2.02 54.42
C ARG A 665 31.23 1.62 54.68
N GLN A 666 30.86 1.40 55.94
CA GLN A 666 29.48 1.06 56.31
C GLN A 666 28.50 2.17 55.95
N ASP A 667 28.85 3.43 56.24
CA ASP A 667 27.97 4.57 55.98
C ASP A 667 27.94 4.96 54.48
N ALA A 668 29.01 4.68 53.73
CA ALA A 668 29.02 4.75 52.27
C ALA A 668 28.18 3.63 51.61
N LYS A 669 27.77 2.62 52.39
CA LYS A 669 26.99 1.45 51.95
C LYS A 669 27.68 0.66 50.83
N LEU A 670 29.00 0.51 50.92
CA LEU A 670 29.81 -0.24 49.95
C LEU A 670 30.39 -1.53 50.58
N ASN A 671 30.54 -2.57 49.77
CA ASN A 671 31.29 -3.78 50.16
C ASN A 671 32.81 -3.54 50.08
N SER A 672 33.62 -4.48 50.60
CA SER A 672 35.09 -4.34 50.59
C SER A 672 35.64 -4.13 49.18
N ASP A 673 35.26 -4.97 48.23
CA ASP A 673 35.83 -4.98 46.88
C ASP A 673 35.53 -3.70 46.10
N SER A 674 34.40 -3.05 46.36
CA SER A 674 34.03 -1.77 45.75
C SER A 674 34.61 -0.56 46.48
N PHE A 675 34.92 -0.71 47.78
CA PHE A 675 35.41 0.37 48.62
C PHE A 675 36.93 0.53 48.54
N GLU A 676 37.69 -0.57 48.60
CA GLU A 676 39.16 -0.53 48.65
C GLU A 676 39.83 0.19 47.47
N PRO A 677 39.39 0.01 46.21
CA PRO A 677 39.99 0.74 45.08
C PRO A 677 39.75 2.25 45.17
N ILE A 678 38.53 2.66 45.52
CA ILE A 678 38.16 4.07 45.69
C ILE A 678 38.91 4.68 46.86
N TRP A 679 39.03 3.94 47.96
CA TRP A 679 39.76 4.37 49.15
C TRP A 679 41.24 4.62 48.84
N THR A 680 41.87 3.69 48.13
CA THR A 680 43.27 3.81 47.68
C THR A 680 43.45 5.03 46.78
N MET A 681 42.54 5.25 45.83
CA MET A 681 42.55 6.43 44.96
C MET A 681 42.44 7.73 45.76
N LEU A 682 41.51 7.82 46.73
CA LEU A 682 41.34 9.02 47.56
C LEU A 682 42.56 9.32 48.46
N GLN A 683 43.26 8.27 48.90
CA GLN A 683 44.52 8.42 49.64
C GLN A 683 45.64 8.94 48.73
N GLN A 684 45.76 8.39 47.52
CA GLN A 684 46.76 8.81 46.53
C GLN A 684 46.52 10.23 46.02
N SER A 685 45.25 10.63 45.83
CA SER A 685 44.88 11.99 45.45
C SER A 685 44.92 13.00 46.61
N GLN A 686 45.34 12.56 47.81
CA GLN A 686 45.41 13.36 49.04
C GLN A 686 44.09 14.06 49.41
N GLU A 687 42.96 13.46 49.06
CA GLU A 687 41.64 14.00 49.42
C GLU A 687 41.23 13.65 50.86
N VAL A 688 41.91 12.66 51.45
CA VAL A 688 41.69 12.17 52.81
C VAL A 688 43.00 12.18 53.60
N CYS A 689 42.94 12.43 54.90
CA CYS A 689 44.10 12.40 55.79
C CYS A 689 43.84 11.57 57.06
N PRO A 690 44.88 10.91 57.61
CA PRO A 690 44.76 10.15 58.85
C PRO A 690 44.64 11.08 60.07
N VAL A 691 43.84 10.68 61.05
CA VAL A 691 43.65 11.34 62.34
C VAL A 691 43.59 10.33 63.47
N VAL A 692 43.94 10.74 64.69
CA VAL A 692 43.84 9.89 65.88
C VAL A 692 42.48 10.13 66.55
N LEU A 693 41.61 9.11 66.52
CA LEU A 693 40.30 9.15 67.19
C LEU A 693 40.46 8.67 68.63
N LYS A 694 39.95 9.44 69.59
CA LYS A 694 39.99 9.12 71.02
C LYS A 694 38.59 8.70 71.47
N LYS A 695 38.44 7.46 71.97
CA LYS A 695 37.16 6.96 72.49
C LYS A 695 37.32 6.43 73.91
N THR A 696 36.47 6.90 74.82
CA THR A 696 36.47 6.46 76.22
C THR A 696 35.59 5.22 76.37
N VAL A 697 36.17 4.08 76.74
CA VAL A 697 35.45 2.82 76.98
C VAL A 697 35.83 2.32 78.37
N GLY A 698 34.85 2.23 79.28
CA GLY A 698 35.10 1.78 80.66
C GLY A 698 36.09 2.67 81.44
N GLY A 699 36.07 3.99 81.24
CA GLY A 699 36.92 4.94 81.98
C GLY A 699 38.37 5.07 81.47
N LYS A 700 38.79 4.32 80.44
CA LYS A 700 40.09 4.47 79.78
C LYS A 700 39.93 5.05 78.37
N VAL A 701 40.78 6.02 78.02
CA VAL A 701 40.85 6.58 76.67
C VAL A 701 41.60 5.61 75.78
N LYS A 702 40.95 5.11 74.74
CA LYS A 702 41.55 4.26 73.71
C LYS A 702 41.70 5.07 72.44
N GLU A 703 42.93 5.14 71.93
CA GLU A 703 43.24 5.79 70.66
C GLU A 703 43.10 4.77 69.51
N SER A 704 42.51 5.20 68.40
CA SER A 704 42.35 4.39 67.20
C SER A 704 42.59 5.22 65.94
N GLU A 705 43.08 4.58 64.89
CA GLU A 705 43.28 5.22 63.59
C GLU A 705 41.93 5.59 62.95
N GLY A 706 41.78 6.86 62.60
CA GLY A 706 40.65 7.39 61.86
C GLY A 706 41.08 8.21 60.66
N TRP A 707 40.10 8.61 59.87
CA TRP A 707 40.30 9.33 58.62
C TRP A 707 39.26 10.42 58.47
N ARG A 708 39.66 11.58 57.93
CA ARG A 708 38.77 12.69 57.61
C ARG A 708 39.09 13.28 56.24
N LEU A 709 38.17 14.09 55.71
CA LEU A 709 38.40 14.86 54.50
C LEU A 709 39.48 15.91 54.77
N MET A 710 40.38 16.09 53.80
CA MET A 710 41.42 17.11 53.89
C MET A 710 40.80 18.51 53.79
N GLN A 711 41.09 19.37 54.77
CA GLN A 711 40.62 20.76 54.79
C GLN A 711 41.64 21.69 54.11
N PRO A 712 41.24 22.88 53.64
CA PRO A 712 42.17 23.84 53.03
C PRO A 712 43.38 24.19 53.93
N GLU A 713 43.16 24.18 55.24
CA GLU A 713 44.15 24.45 56.28
C GLU A 713 45.23 23.35 56.38
N ASP A 714 44.88 22.12 55.98
CA ASP A 714 45.79 20.98 55.97
C ASP A 714 46.73 21.00 54.75
N ARG A 715 46.34 21.65 53.65
CA ARG A 715 47.19 21.82 52.45
C ARG A 715 48.38 22.74 52.68
N LEU A 716 48.38 23.50 53.77
CA LEU A 716 49.44 24.46 54.15
C LEU A 716 50.46 23.89 55.15
N LYS A 717 50.41 22.60 55.49
CA LYS A 717 51.52 21.95 56.22
C LYS A 717 52.49 21.31 55.23
N PRO A 718 53.62 21.96 54.90
CA PRO A 718 54.71 21.22 54.28
C PRO A 718 55.20 20.18 55.29
N THR A 719 55.27 18.93 54.88
CA THR A 719 56.19 17.98 55.51
C THR A 719 57.60 18.51 55.27
N ALA A 720 58.19 19.09 56.32
CA ALA A 720 59.63 19.24 56.41
C ALA A 720 60.22 17.83 56.45
N ASP A 721 60.53 17.30 55.27
CA ASP A 721 61.52 16.27 54.95
C ASP A 721 61.09 15.57 53.66
N GLN A 722 61.56 16.12 52.54
CA GLN A 722 61.95 15.43 51.28
C GLN A 722 61.99 16.45 50.13
N ILE A 723 63.06 17.24 50.11
CA ILE A 723 63.56 17.83 48.87
C ILE A 723 64.97 17.25 48.70
N PRO A 724 65.23 16.32 47.76
CA PRO A 724 66.54 16.23 47.16
C PRO A 724 66.67 17.39 46.17
N ALA A 725 67.73 18.16 46.36
CA ALA A 725 68.14 19.22 45.47
C ALA A 725 68.27 18.74 44.02
N ALA A 726 67.91 19.63 43.11
CA ALA A 726 68.15 19.50 41.68
C ALA A 726 69.62 19.16 41.38
N SER A 727 69.84 18.16 40.55
CA SER A 727 71.00 18.08 39.67
C SER A 727 70.51 18.23 38.24
N VAL A 728 71.02 19.28 37.61
CA VAL A 728 70.92 19.57 36.17
C VAL A 728 71.85 18.61 35.45
N GLU A 729 71.35 17.84 34.49
CA GLU A 729 72.08 17.42 33.27
C GLU A 729 71.22 16.54 32.33
N GLY A 730 71.08 16.96 31.06
CA GLY A 730 70.71 16.17 29.87
C GLY A 730 69.27 15.60 29.81
N GLY A 731 68.47 15.66 28.75
CA GLY A 731 68.65 15.98 27.34
C GLY A 731 67.45 15.34 26.59
N ILE A 732 66.87 16.06 25.62
CA ILE A 732 66.29 15.63 24.32
C ILE A 732 65.57 14.25 24.32
N VAL A 733 64.29 14.09 23.96
CA VAL A 733 63.73 14.07 22.58
C VAL A 733 62.18 14.00 22.66
N ALA A 734 61.51 14.92 21.94
CA ALA A 734 60.33 14.82 21.04
C ALA A 734 59.17 13.83 21.33
N SER A 735 57.91 14.04 20.94
CA SER A 735 57.27 15.01 20.03
C SER A 735 55.73 14.95 20.20
N ALA A 736 55.10 16.12 20.04
CA ALA A 736 53.88 16.43 19.28
C ALA A 736 52.61 15.55 19.44
N VAL A 737 51.47 16.21 19.69
CA VAL A 737 50.39 16.47 18.71
C VAL A 737 49.37 17.40 19.39
N GLU A 738 49.36 18.68 19.01
CA GLU A 738 48.15 19.51 18.97
C GLU A 738 48.43 20.81 18.18
N ALA A 739 47.39 21.26 17.49
CA ALA A 739 47.22 22.53 16.78
C ALA A 739 47.86 22.68 15.39
N LYS A 740 47.04 22.45 14.35
CA LYS A 740 47.02 23.27 13.13
C LYS A 740 45.58 23.51 12.69
N ALA A 741 45.11 24.73 12.95
CA ALA A 741 44.04 25.39 12.21
C ALA A 741 44.27 26.91 12.31
N SER A 742 44.82 27.51 11.25
CA SER A 742 44.64 28.91 10.83
C SER A 742 45.57 29.21 9.65
N GLU A 743 44.98 29.69 8.54
CA GLU A 743 45.52 30.64 7.52
C GLU A 743 46.77 30.20 6.73
N GLU A 744 46.93 30.37 5.42
CA GLU A 744 46.30 31.14 4.35
C GLU A 744 46.89 30.63 3.00
N GLN A 745 46.30 31.03 1.86
CA GLN A 745 46.70 30.86 0.44
C GLN A 745 46.08 29.71 -0.35
#